data_AF-A0A0B0PDJ9-F1
#
_entry.id   AF-A0A0B0PDJ9-F1
#
_cell.length_a   1.000
_cell.length_b   1.000
_cell.length_c   1.000
_cell.angle_alpha   90.00
_cell.angle_beta   90.00
_cell.angle_gamma   90.00
#
_symmetry.space_group_name_H-M   'P 1'
#
loop_
_entity.id
_entity.type
_entity.pdbx_description
1 polymer ?
#
loop_
_entity_poly.entity_id
_entity_poly.type
_entity_poly.pdbx_seq_one_letter_code
_entity_poly.pdbx_strand_id
1 'polypeptide(L)'
;MARSRVAILIMGVVLWCCLTTPAKAEYMKYKDPKQPIPVRIQDLLDRMTLEEKIGQMVQIERKVASADVMKEYFIGSVLSGGGSVPAPQASAETWINMVNDFQRGSLSTRLGIPMIYGIDSVHGNNNVYKATIFPHNIGLGASRHVDALLLDPELVNKIGAATALETRATGIPYAFAPCIAVCRDPRWGRCYESYSEDPQIVKDMTDIIPGLQGNIPTDSPKGVPFVAGKNNVVACSKHYVGDGGTTKGINENNTVIDWQGLLSIHMPAYHTSIMKGVSTVMISYSSWNGIKMHANRELITGFLKNTLGFKGFVISDWEGLDRITYPPHANYSYSIQAGIHAGIDMVMVPYNYKEFIDGLTFHVKNNVIPMSRIDDAVRRILRVKFVMGLFENPLADNSLVDQLGSQEHRELAREAVRKSLVLLKNGQSLNRPLLPLPKKTSKILVAGSHADNLGYQCGGWTIEWQGFNGNNRTIGTTIVAAIKNTIDPSTNVVFKENPNAEFVKSNNFSYAIVVVGEHPYAETDGDSMNLTIADPGPTTIRNVCGAMKCVVIIISGRPVVIEPYLASIDALVAAWLPGTEGQGVADVVFGDYGFTGKLPRTWFKTVDQLPMNVGDPHYDPLYPFGFGITTEPTTRQSDDNPFLTNADTKMIYKDSNQPYNVRIKDLIGRMTLEEKIGQMIQIERNVSSPEVMRKYFIGSLLSGGGSEPTPQASPKDWIDMVNEFQKGSLSSRLGIPMIYGIDAVHGHNNVYKATIFPHNIGLVSRIGVVTALEVRATGIHYVFAPCIAVCRDPRWGRCYESYSEDPKIVQDMTEIIPGLQGQIPSSYPKGVPFVGGMESVAACAKHYIGDGGTTEGINENNTVIDNKGLLSILLPGYVSSIRKGVATVMISYSSLNGVKMHANYEMVTNFLKKNLRFKGFVISDWEGIDRITSPPHANYTYSIEASVNAGLDMIMLPYNYTEFIDGLTYLVKNNFVPMSRIDDAVKRILLVKFTMGLFENPLADERFVKQLGCEAHRELARDAVRKSLVLLKNGKSADAPLLPLPKKASNILVAGSHADNLGYQCGGWTIKWMGFSGNNLTTGTTILTAIKNTVDPTSKVVYNENPDAEFVKSGGFSYAIVVVGEHPYAETKGDNLNLTIPEPGPSTITNVCGTVKCVVVVVSGRPVVIQPYVASIEALVAAWLPGSEGQGVADVLFGDFGFTGKLSFTWFKTVDQLPMHVGDPHYDPLFPLGFGLTTQPAKAQ
;
A
#
# COMPACT_ATOMS: atom_id res chain seq x y z
N MET A 1 -31.40 -41.28 -89.45
CA MET A 1 -30.36 -40.43 -88.82
C MET A 1 -31.03 -39.44 -87.86
N ALA A 2 -31.28 -39.83 -86.61
CA ALA A 2 -31.72 -38.94 -85.52
C ALA A 2 -31.90 -39.80 -84.26
N ARG A 3 -30.86 -39.92 -83.43
CA ARG A 3 -30.91 -40.40 -82.03
C ARG A 3 -29.52 -40.27 -81.40
N SER A 4 -28.97 -39.05 -81.34
CA SER A 4 -27.73 -38.74 -80.59
C SER A 4 -27.59 -37.23 -80.31
N ARG A 5 -28.62 -36.57 -79.75
CA ARG A 5 -28.55 -35.13 -79.40
C ARG A 5 -29.18 -34.73 -78.05
N VAL A 6 -29.33 -35.66 -77.09
CA VAL A 6 -29.88 -35.34 -75.75
C VAL A 6 -28.91 -35.64 -74.60
N ALA A 7 -27.78 -36.32 -74.84
CA ALA A 7 -26.85 -36.69 -73.77
C ALA A 7 -25.76 -35.64 -73.44
N ILE A 8 -25.59 -34.58 -74.24
CA ILE A 8 -24.45 -33.64 -74.08
C ILE A 8 -24.83 -32.34 -73.34
N LEU A 9 -26.11 -31.99 -73.22
CA LEU A 9 -26.51 -30.76 -72.51
C LEU A 9 -26.68 -30.93 -70.99
N ILE A 10 -26.87 -32.15 -70.48
CA ILE A 10 -27.09 -32.42 -69.05
C ILE A 10 -25.75 -32.64 -68.30
N MET A 11 -24.68 -33.02 -69.00
CA MET A 11 -23.35 -33.19 -68.38
C MET A 11 -22.58 -31.87 -68.20
N GLY A 12 -22.93 -30.81 -68.95
CA GLY A 12 -22.30 -29.49 -68.83
C GLY A 12 -22.82 -28.64 -67.66
N VAL A 13 -24.09 -28.81 -67.25
CA VAL A 13 -24.69 -28.03 -66.15
C VAL A 13 -24.43 -28.67 -64.78
N VAL A 14 -24.21 -29.99 -64.72
CA VAL A 14 -23.86 -30.67 -63.46
C VAL A 14 -22.37 -30.49 -63.11
N LEU A 15 -21.47 -30.30 -64.09
CA LEU A 15 -20.05 -30.03 -63.81
C LEU A 15 -19.76 -28.59 -63.39
N TRP A 16 -20.64 -27.62 -63.66
CA TRP A 16 -20.42 -26.23 -63.23
C TRP A 16 -20.94 -25.92 -61.83
N CYS A 17 -21.83 -26.77 -61.28
CA CYS A 17 -22.30 -26.67 -59.90
C CYS A 17 -21.42 -27.38 -58.86
N CYS A 18 -20.34 -28.07 -59.26
CA CYS A 18 -19.45 -28.81 -58.35
C CYS A 18 -18.08 -28.15 -58.12
N LEU A 19 -17.85 -26.91 -58.59
CA LEU A 19 -16.57 -26.20 -58.40
C LEU A 19 -16.64 -24.89 -57.58
N THR A 20 -17.69 -24.72 -56.79
CA THR A 20 -17.69 -23.70 -55.73
C THR A 20 -17.79 -24.39 -54.37
N THR A 21 -16.67 -24.93 -53.89
CA THR A 21 -16.52 -25.09 -52.44
C THR A 21 -16.45 -23.67 -51.86
N PRO A 22 -17.36 -23.26 -50.96
CA PRO A 22 -17.15 -22.03 -50.22
C PRO A 22 -15.86 -22.24 -49.43
N ALA A 23 -14.83 -21.42 -49.70
CA ALA A 23 -13.64 -21.39 -48.88
C ALA A 23 -14.09 -21.17 -47.43
N LYS A 24 -13.95 -22.19 -46.58
CA LYS A 24 -14.18 -22.06 -45.14
C LYS A 24 -13.28 -20.93 -44.66
N ALA A 25 -13.87 -19.80 -44.23
CA ALA A 25 -13.12 -18.72 -43.64
C ALA A 25 -12.27 -19.28 -42.49
N GLU A 26 -10.95 -19.12 -42.59
CA GLU A 26 -10.01 -19.59 -41.58
C GLU A 26 -10.32 -18.87 -40.25
N TYR A 27 -10.58 -19.64 -39.19
CA TYR A 27 -10.84 -19.07 -37.86
C TYR A 27 -9.55 -18.47 -37.27
N MET A 28 -9.50 -17.14 -37.18
CA MET A 28 -8.37 -16.38 -36.65
C MET A 28 -8.54 -16.15 -35.15
N LYS A 29 -7.80 -16.86 -34.30
CA LYS A 29 -7.94 -16.79 -32.84
C LYS A 29 -7.70 -15.37 -32.31
N TYR A 30 -6.79 -14.60 -32.91
CA TYR A 30 -6.53 -13.23 -32.47
C TYR A 30 -7.72 -12.28 -32.61
N LYS A 31 -8.69 -12.59 -33.49
CA LYS A 31 -9.94 -11.82 -33.65
C LYS A 31 -11.05 -12.22 -32.67
N ASP A 32 -10.90 -13.33 -31.96
CA ASP A 32 -11.90 -13.79 -31.01
C ASP A 32 -11.65 -13.19 -29.61
N PRO A 33 -12.51 -12.29 -29.10
CA PRO A 33 -12.32 -11.67 -27.79
C PRO A 33 -12.47 -12.66 -26.62
N LYS A 34 -13.00 -13.87 -26.86
CA LYS A 34 -13.11 -14.92 -25.84
C LYS A 34 -11.80 -15.68 -25.61
N GLN A 35 -10.83 -15.54 -26.52
CA GLN A 35 -9.53 -16.19 -26.38
C GLN A 35 -8.64 -15.45 -25.36
N PRO A 36 -7.84 -16.17 -24.55
CA PRO A 36 -6.88 -15.53 -23.66
C PRO A 36 -5.90 -14.62 -24.43
N ILE A 37 -5.59 -13.46 -23.87
CA ILE A 37 -4.67 -12.48 -24.50
C ILE A 37 -3.34 -13.12 -24.96
N PRO A 38 -2.64 -13.98 -24.18
CA PRO A 38 -1.42 -14.63 -24.66
C PRO A 38 -1.62 -15.46 -25.93
N VAL A 39 -2.78 -16.13 -26.07
CA VAL A 39 -3.12 -16.93 -27.26
C VAL A 39 -3.36 -16.01 -28.45
N ARG A 40 -4.08 -14.90 -28.25
CA ARG A 40 -4.35 -13.90 -29.31
C ARG A 40 -3.06 -13.25 -29.81
N ILE A 41 -2.15 -12.90 -28.92
CA ILE A 41 -0.85 -12.33 -29.28
C ILE A 41 -0.03 -13.33 -30.09
N GLN A 42 0.05 -14.58 -29.65
CA GLN A 42 0.87 -15.58 -30.34
C GLN A 42 0.29 -15.91 -31.72
N ASP A 43 -1.03 -16.12 -31.83
CA ASP A 43 -1.69 -16.36 -33.13
C ASP A 43 -1.53 -15.19 -34.10
N LEU A 44 -1.57 -13.94 -33.62
CA LEU A 44 -1.32 -12.78 -34.47
C LEU A 44 0.15 -12.71 -34.89
N LEU A 45 1.08 -12.87 -33.95
CA LEU A 45 2.52 -12.76 -34.21
C LEU A 45 3.01 -13.81 -35.23
N ASP A 46 2.46 -15.03 -35.18
CA ASP A 46 2.79 -16.13 -36.10
C ASP A 46 2.30 -15.86 -37.54
N ARG A 47 1.32 -14.96 -37.70
CA ARG A 47 0.75 -14.58 -39.00
C ARG A 47 1.44 -13.37 -39.62
N MET A 48 2.21 -12.61 -38.84
CA MET A 48 2.78 -11.34 -39.27
C MET A 48 4.04 -11.52 -40.12
N THR A 49 4.15 -10.79 -41.22
CA THR A 49 5.41 -10.64 -41.97
C THR A 49 6.41 -9.78 -41.20
N LEU A 50 7.66 -9.72 -41.67
CA LEU A 50 8.67 -8.83 -41.10
C LEU A 50 8.23 -7.36 -41.22
N GLU A 51 7.67 -6.97 -42.36
CA GLU A 51 7.20 -5.62 -42.65
C GLU A 51 6.03 -5.23 -41.72
N GLU A 52 5.08 -6.14 -41.49
CA GLU A 52 3.99 -5.91 -40.53
C GLU A 52 4.51 -5.79 -39.08
N LYS A 53 5.52 -6.60 -38.71
CA LYS A 53 6.18 -6.52 -37.40
C LYS A 53 6.91 -5.20 -37.20
N ILE A 54 7.72 -4.79 -38.18
CA ILE A 54 8.42 -3.50 -38.17
C ILE A 54 7.41 -2.36 -38.14
N GLY A 55 6.36 -2.41 -38.96
CA GLY A 55 5.29 -1.40 -38.95
C GLY A 55 4.67 -1.19 -37.57
N GLN A 56 4.45 -2.26 -36.79
CA GLN A 56 3.98 -2.13 -35.40
C GLN A 56 4.92 -1.37 -34.48
N MET A 57 6.23 -1.38 -34.75
CA MET A 57 7.26 -0.67 -33.99
C MET A 57 7.40 0.80 -34.38
N VAL A 58 6.67 1.27 -35.40
CA VAL A 58 6.74 2.65 -35.89
C VAL A 58 5.61 3.48 -35.31
N GLN A 59 5.97 4.62 -34.71
CA GLN A 59 5.06 5.71 -34.43
C GLN A 59 5.40 6.93 -35.29
N ILE A 60 4.41 7.46 -36.01
CA ILE A 60 4.56 8.62 -36.91
C ILE A 60 3.70 9.80 -36.47
N GLU A 61 4.08 10.99 -36.91
CA GLU A 61 3.33 12.21 -36.66
C GLU A 61 2.09 12.30 -37.59
N ARG A 62 0.98 12.86 -37.10
CA ARG A 62 -0.27 13.00 -37.88
C ARG A 62 -0.11 13.77 -39.20
N LYS A 63 0.88 14.65 -39.35
CA LYS A 63 1.11 15.44 -40.57
C LYS A 63 1.62 14.60 -41.72
N VAL A 64 2.25 13.47 -41.43
CA VAL A 64 2.72 12.51 -42.44
C VAL A 64 1.86 11.24 -42.50
N ALA A 65 0.83 11.15 -41.65
CA ALA A 65 -0.14 10.07 -41.65
C ALA A 65 -1.28 10.32 -42.66
N SER A 66 -1.74 9.25 -43.28
CA SER A 66 -2.95 9.18 -44.11
C SER A 66 -3.44 7.73 -44.12
N ALA A 67 -4.71 7.49 -44.47
CA ALA A 67 -5.22 6.13 -44.57
C ALA A 67 -4.36 5.22 -45.47
N ASP A 68 -3.82 5.76 -46.57
CA ASP A 68 -2.91 5.04 -47.48
C ASP A 68 -1.57 4.72 -46.82
N VAL A 69 -0.95 5.68 -46.13
CA VAL A 69 0.32 5.45 -45.40
C VAL A 69 0.15 4.39 -44.31
N MET A 70 -0.95 4.45 -43.55
CA MET A 70 -1.26 3.46 -42.52
C MET A 70 -1.39 2.05 -43.12
N LYS A 71 -1.97 1.95 -44.31
CA LYS A 71 -2.18 0.68 -45.02
C LYS A 71 -0.89 0.15 -45.66
N GLU A 72 -0.14 1.00 -46.34
CA GLU A 72 1.06 0.63 -47.11
C GLU A 72 2.22 0.19 -46.19
N TYR A 73 2.40 0.88 -45.06
CA TYR A 73 3.54 0.66 -44.16
C TYR A 73 3.16 -0.04 -42.83
N PHE A 74 1.92 -0.50 -42.70
CA PHE A 74 1.41 -1.24 -41.52
C PHE A 74 1.64 -0.53 -40.17
N ILE A 75 1.56 0.80 -40.19
CA ILE A 75 1.98 1.67 -39.09
C ILE A 75 1.24 1.32 -37.79
N GLY A 76 2.02 1.11 -36.73
CA GLY A 76 1.55 0.66 -35.43
C GLY A 76 0.95 1.77 -34.56
N SER A 77 1.41 3.00 -34.73
CA SER A 77 0.97 4.13 -33.92
C SER A 77 1.09 5.46 -34.65
N VAL A 78 0.22 6.40 -34.28
CA VAL A 78 0.29 7.80 -34.70
C VAL A 78 0.37 8.66 -33.44
N LEU A 79 0.98 9.85 -33.51
CA LEU A 79 0.86 10.85 -32.45
C LEU A 79 0.51 12.24 -32.97
N SER A 80 0.05 13.09 -32.04
CA SER A 80 0.14 14.54 -32.15
C SER A 80 1.24 15.05 -31.23
N GLY A 81 2.26 15.70 -31.79
CA GLY A 81 3.18 16.53 -31.01
C GLY A 81 2.49 17.81 -30.49
N GLY A 82 3.18 18.58 -29.62
CA GLY A 82 2.64 19.84 -29.09
C GLY A 82 2.24 20.82 -30.20
N GLY A 83 0.99 21.29 -30.19
CA GLY A 83 0.44 22.15 -31.26
C GLY A 83 0.02 21.43 -32.56
N SER A 84 0.20 20.11 -32.66
CA SER A 84 -0.19 19.35 -33.84
C SER A 84 -1.66 18.93 -33.80
N VAL A 85 -2.51 19.83 -34.29
CA VAL A 85 -3.98 19.71 -34.27
C VAL A 85 -4.55 19.53 -35.69
N PRO A 86 -5.78 18.97 -35.85
CA PRO A 86 -6.40 18.84 -37.17
C PRO A 86 -6.79 20.19 -37.78
N ALA A 87 -7.20 21.17 -36.96
CA ALA A 87 -7.51 22.53 -37.35
C ALA A 87 -7.44 23.47 -36.13
N PRO A 88 -7.26 24.79 -36.33
CA PRO A 88 -7.43 25.77 -35.25
C PRO A 88 -8.82 25.64 -34.60
N GLN A 89 -8.87 25.63 -33.27
CA GLN A 89 -10.13 25.49 -32.51
C GLN A 89 -10.99 24.26 -32.90
N ALA A 90 -10.35 23.18 -33.37
CA ALA A 90 -11.04 21.97 -33.79
C ALA A 90 -11.97 21.41 -32.70
N SER A 91 -13.18 20.99 -33.11
CA SER A 91 -14.13 20.31 -32.23
C SER A 91 -13.68 18.88 -31.91
N ALA A 92 -14.26 18.28 -30.88
CA ALA A 92 -14.05 16.88 -30.53
C ALA A 92 -14.34 15.94 -31.71
N GLU A 93 -15.40 16.19 -32.47
CA GLU A 93 -15.77 15.42 -33.66
C GLU A 93 -14.74 15.55 -34.79
N THR A 94 -14.13 16.73 -34.93
CA THR A 94 -13.06 16.95 -35.93
C THR A 94 -11.84 16.09 -35.60
N TRP A 95 -11.49 15.97 -34.32
CA TRP A 95 -10.46 15.04 -33.85
C TRP A 95 -10.85 13.59 -34.09
N ILE A 96 -12.05 13.18 -33.67
CA ILE A 96 -12.58 11.83 -33.86
C ILE A 96 -12.54 11.42 -35.34
N ASN A 97 -12.97 12.31 -36.25
CA ASN A 97 -12.98 12.05 -37.68
C ASN A 97 -11.57 11.82 -38.23
N MET A 98 -10.59 12.63 -37.81
CA MET A 98 -9.18 12.45 -38.20
C MET A 98 -8.63 11.10 -37.67
N VAL A 99 -8.82 10.81 -36.39
CA VAL A 99 -8.32 9.57 -35.76
C VAL A 99 -8.96 8.34 -36.42
N ASN A 100 -10.27 8.39 -36.66
CA ASN A 100 -11.00 7.31 -37.33
C ASN A 100 -10.56 7.10 -38.78
N ASP A 101 -10.14 8.17 -39.48
CA ASP A 101 -9.64 8.04 -40.84
C ASP A 101 -8.33 7.26 -40.92
N PHE A 102 -7.37 7.60 -40.05
CA PHE A 102 -6.13 6.85 -39.92
C PHE A 102 -6.40 5.41 -39.47
N GLN A 103 -7.32 5.21 -38.51
CA GLN A 103 -7.68 3.89 -38.04
C GLN A 103 -8.29 3.02 -39.14
N ARG A 104 -9.16 3.57 -40.01
CA ARG A 104 -9.71 2.84 -41.17
C ARG A 104 -8.61 2.39 -42.13
N GLY A 105 -7.57 3.22 -42.32
CA GLY A 105 -6.36 2.82 -43.06
C GLY A 105 -5.71 1.57 -42.46
N SER A 106 -5.41 1.59 -41.15
CA SER A 106 -4.83 0.44 -40.43
C SER A 106 -5.72 -0.82 -40.47
N LEU A 107 -7.03 -0.66 -40.30
CA LEU A 107 -8.00 -1.76 -40.33
C LEU A 107 -8.17 -2.38 -41.73
N SER A 108 -7.84 -1.63 -42.79
CA SER A 108 -7.89 -2.12 -44.18
C SER A 108 -6.68 -2.99 -44.59
N THR A 109 -5.68 -3.11 -43.71
CA THR A 109 -4.53 -4.02 -43.92
C THR A 109 -4.98 -5.49 -43.86
N ARG A 110 -4.13 -6.39 -44.38
CA ARG A 110 -4.39 -7.84 -44.43
C ARG A 110 -4.78 -8.44 -43.06
N LEU A 111 -4.13 -8.00 -41.98
CA LEU A 111 -4.41 -8.46 -40.62
C LEU A 111 -5.33 -7.53 -39.81
N GLY A 112 -5.63 -6.34 -40.33
CA GLY A 112 -6.53 -5.38 -39.67
C GLY A 112 -6.10 -5.01 -38.25
N ILE A 113 -4.79 -4.84 -38.00
CA ILE A 113 -4.26 -4.50 -36.68
C ILE A 113 -4.54 -3.01 -36.43
N PRO A 114 -5.29 -2.63 -35.38
CA PRO A 114 -5.59 -1.23 -35.12
C PRO A 114 -4.33 -0.46 -34.70
N MET A 115 -4.19 0.79 -35.16
CA MET A 115 -3.19 1.72 -34.65
C MET A 115 -3.61 2.27 -33.28
N ILE A 116 -2.62 2.58 -32.44
CA ILE A 116 -2.82 3.31 -31.19
C ILE A 116 -2.39 4.77 -31.39
N TYR A 117 -3.25 5.74 -31.04
CA TYR A 117 -2.95 7.17 -31.20
C TYR A 117 -2.48 7.77 -29.88
N GLY A 118 -1.30 8.39 -29.84
CA GLY A 118 -0.71 9.03 -28.65
C GLY A 118 -0.82 10.56 -28.66
N ILE A 119 -0.93 11.17 -27.49
CA ILE A 119 -0.85 12.62 -27.31
C ILE A 119 -0.33 12.99 -25.92
N ASP A 120 0.32 14.15 -25.80
CA ASP A 120 0.70 14.72 -24.50
C ASP A 120 -0.51 15.28 -23.76
N SER A 121 -1.26 14.43 -23.05
CA SER A 121 -2.29 14.85 -22.08
C SER A 121 -1.71 14.96 -20.67
N VAL A 122 -0.80 15.92 -20.44
CA VAL A 122 0.05 16.00 -19.23
C VAL A 122 -0.53 16.81 -18.07
N HIS A 123 -1.51 17.67 -18.34
CA HIS A 123 -2.26 18.44 -17.32
C HIS A 123 -3.70 18.71 -17.79
N GLY A 124 -4.37 17.64 -18.24
CA GLY A 124 -5.57 17.70 -19.07
C GLY A 124 -5.26 17.41 -20.54
N ASN A 125 -6.28 17.35 -21.41
CA ASN A 125 -6.12 17.13 -22.85
C ASN A 125 -5.67 18.42 -23.57
N ASN A 126 -4.47 18.87 -23.21
CA ASN A 126 -4.06 20.27 -23.27
C ASN A 126 -3.77 20.83 -24.67
N ASN A 127 -3.59 20.00 -25.70
CA ASN A 127 -3.52 20.44 -27.10
C ASN A 127 -4.90 20.83 -27.67
N VAL A 128 -5.98 20.47 -26.99
CA VAL A 128 -7.34 20.54 -27.52
C VAL A 128 -8.05 21.80 -27.07
N TYR A 129 -8.65 22.51 -28.02
CA TYR A 129 -9.46 23.70 -27.73
C TYR A 129 -10.63 23.35 -26.81
N LYS A 130 -10.86 24.20 -25.80
CA LYS A 130 -11.86 24.03 -24.72
C LYS A 130 -11.57 22.95 -23.70
N ALA A 131 -10.53 22.14 -23.82
CA ALA A 131 -10.20 21.15 -22.79
C ALA A 131 -9.99 21.82 -21.42
N THR A 132 -10.31 21.10 -20.35
CA THR A 132 -9.95 21.55 -18.99
C THR A 132 -8.44 21.47 -18.83
N ILE A 133 -7.83 22.56 -18.37
CA ILE A 133 -6.39 22.61 -18.09
C ILE A 133 -6.20 22.65 -16.58
N PHE A 134 -5.65 21.57 -16.03
CA PHE A 134 -5.33 21.42 -14.62
C PHE A 134 -4.01 22.14 -14.27
N PRO A 135 -3.72 22.37 -12.98
CA PRO A 135 -2.40 22.81 -12.56
C PRO A 135 -1.32 21.84 -13.06
N HIS A 136 -0.17 22.38 -13.49
CA HIS A 136 1.00 21.55 -13.81
C HIS A 136 1.50 20.77 -12.58
N ASN A 137 2.28 19.73 -12.83
CA ASN A 137 2.63 18.71 -11.84
C ASN A 137 3.29 19.29 -10.57
N ILE A 138 4.13 20.32 -10.68
CA ILE A 138 4.68 21.01 -9.51
C ILE A 138 3.57 21.57 -8.59
N GLY A 139 2.52 22.15 -9.15
CA GLY A 139 1.38 22.65 -8.37
C GLY A 139 0.60 21.51 -7.71
N LEU A 140 0.42 20.40 -8.42
CA LEU A 140 -0.19 19.20 -7.82
C LEU A 140 0.69 18.65 -6.67
N GLY A 141 2.01 18.66 -6.82
CA GLY A 141 2.96 18.34 -5.74
C GLY A 141 2.78 19.19 -4.49
N ALA A 142 2.33 20.44 -4.66
CA ALA A 142 2.09 21.37 -3.57
C ALA A 142 0.79 21.10 -2.80
N SER A 143 -0.16 20.32 -3.34
CA SER A 143 -1.52 20.13 -2.79
C SER A 143 -1.60 19.22 -1.56
N ARG A 144 -0.55 19.17 -0.75
CA ARG A 144 -0.42 18.35 0.47
C ARG A 144 -1.04 19.06 1.68
N HIS A 145 -1.66 18.29 2.58
CA HIS A 145 -2.36 18.83 3.75
C HIS A 145 -1.47 18.94 5.00
N VAL A 146 -1.91 19.74 5.98
CA VAL A 146 -1.12 20.19 7.15
C VAL A 146 -1.08 19.14 8.28
N ASP A 147 -2.10 18.30 8.40
CA ASP A 147 -2.25 17.34 9.51
C ASP A 147 -1.64 15.95 9.24
N ALA A 148 -1.09 15.77 8.05
CA ALA A 148 -0.30 14.60 7.72
C ALA A 148 0.68 15.03 6.64
N LEU A 149 1.92 14.55 6.71
CA LEU A 149 2.85 14.54 5.57
C LEU A 149 2.33 13.66 4.40
N LEU A 150 1.01 13.60 4.19
CA LEU A 150 0.30 12.80 3.20
C LEU A 150 -0.36 13.75 2.19
N LEU A 151 -0.10 13.45 0.93
CA LEU A 151 -0.79 14.00 -0.23
C LEU A 151 -2.28 13.63 -0.19
N ASP A 152 -3.10 14.37 -0.93
CA ASP A 152 -4.46 13.97 -1.31
C ASP A 152 -4.39 13.10 -2.57
N PRO A 153 -4.25 11.77 -2.45
CA PRO A 153 -4.03 10.90 -3.60
C PRO A 153 -5.32 10.71 -4.40
N GLU A 154 -6.46 11.05 -3.79
CA GLU A 154 -7.77 11.05 -4.42
C GLU A 154 -7.88 12.17 -5.45
N LEU A 155 -7.32 13.35 -5.16
CA LEU A 155 -7.31 14.49 -6.10
C LEU A 155 -6.61 14.13 -7.41
N VAL A 156 -5.36 13.65 -7.35
CA VAL A 156 -4.56 13.36 -8.56
C VAL A 156 -5.12 12.15 -9.33
N ASN A 157 -5.72 11.18 -8.63
CA ASN A 157 -6.46 10.10 -9.28
C ASN A 157 -7.69 10.62 -10.05
N LYS A 158 -8.50 11.50 -9.43
CA LYS A 158 -9.65 12.15 -10.08
C LYS A 158 -9.23 12.96 -11.31
N ILE A 159 -8.11 13.69 -11.22
CA ILE A 159 -7.54 14.43 -12.36
C ILE A 159 -7.18 13.46 -13.49
N GLY A 160 -6.55 12.32 -13.18
CA GLY A 160 -6.27 11.27 -14.16
C GLY A 160 -7.53 10.73 -14.84
N ALA A 161 -8.60 10.51 -14.08
CA ALA A 161 -9.88 10.04 -14.61
C ALA A 161 -10.55 11.06 -15.52
N ALA A 162 -10.61 12.34 -15.12
CA ALA A 162 -11.12 13.43 -15.95
C ALA A 162 -10.29 13.58 -17.24
N THR A 163 -8.96 13.54 -17.12
CA THR A 163 -8.04 13.61 -18.27
C THR A 163 -8.26 12.45 -19.24
N ALA A 164 -8.50 11.24 -18.76
CA ALA A 164 -8.80 10.09 -19.61
C ALA A 164 -10.09 10.28 -20.41
N LEU A 165 -11.15 10.79 -19.77
CA LEU A 165 -12.42 11.07 -20.42
C LEU A 165 -12.27 12.16 -21.50
N GLU A 166 -11.60 13.27 -21.19
CA GLU A 166 -11.37 14.34 -22.17
C GLU A 166 -10.44 13.91 -23.32
N THR A 167 -9.47 13.03 -23.05
CA THR A 167 -8.61 12.47 -24.11
C THR A 167 -9.42 11.55 -25.01
N ARG A 168 -10.25 10.66 -24.42
CA ARG A 168 -11.16 9.79 -25.17
C ARG A 168 -12.27 10.54 -25.91
N ALA A 169 -12.70 11.70 -25.43
CA ALA A 169 -13.63 12.59 -26.11
C ALA A 169 -13.13 13.03 -27.49
N THR A 170 -11.81 13.02 -27.71
CA THR A 170 -11.17 13.31 -29.01
C THR A 170 -10.80 12.05 -29.81
N GLY A 171 -11.25 10.88 -29.36
CA GLY A 171 -10.97 9.58 -29.97
C GLY A 171 -9.57 9.03 -29.68
N ILE A 172 -8.76 9.72 -28.88
CA ILE A 172 -7.37 9.37 -28.61
C ILE A 172 -7.30 8.40 -27.42
N PRO A 173 -6.65 7.23 -27.56
CA PRO A 173 -6.66 6.20 -26.52
C PRO A 173 -5.37 6.10 -25.69
N TYR A 174 -4.36 6.95 -25.93
CA TYR A 174 -3.05 6.89 -25.28
C TYR A 174 -2.53 8.28 -24.88
N ALA A 175 -2.28 8.47 -23.59
CA ALA A 175 -1.72 9.69 -23.02
C ALA A 175 -0.24 9.50 -22.65
N PHE A 176 0.64 10.41 -23.08
CA PHE A 176 2.04 10.45 -22.67
C PHE A 176 2.21 11.07 -21.27
N ALA A 177 1.55 10.49 -20.27
CA ALA A 177 1.55 10.94 -18.88
C ALA A 177 1.41 9.74 -17.91
N PRO A 178 1.97 9.80 -16.69
CA PRO A 178 2.63 10.97 -16.07
C PRO A 178 4.13 11.13 -16.35
N CYS A 179 4.59 12.39 -16.34
CA CYS A 179 5.99 12.69 -16.07
C CYS A 179 6.27 12.41 -14.58
N ILE A 180 7.19 11.50 -14.30
CA ILE A 180 7.60 11.09 -12.95
C ILE A 180 9.07 11.40 -12.71
N ALA A 181 9.56 12.44 -13.38
CA ALA A 181 10.85 13.04 -13.09
C ALA A 181 10.89 13.48 -11.63
N VAL A 182 12.05 13.29 -11.00
CA VAL A 182 12.40 13.96 -9.75
C VAL A 182 13.36 15.08 -10.13
N CYS A 183 12.83 16.27 -10.41
CA CYS A 183 13.66 17.43 -10.73
C CYS A 183 14.56 17.72 -9.51
N ARG A 184 15.89 17.81 -9.70
CA ARG A 184 16.88 18.09 -8.64
C ARG A 184 17.56 19.45 -8.81
N ASP A 185 17.22 20.16 -9.88
CA ASP A 185 17.72 21.49 -10.19
C ASP A 185 16.64 22.30 -10.92
N PRO A 186 16.09 23.37 -10.31
CA PRO A 186 15.02 24.13 -10.92
C PRO A 186 15.44 24.87 -12.19
N ARG A 187 16.74 24.98 -12.51
CA ARG A 187 17.20 25.54 -13.79
C ARG A 187 16.67 24.79 -15.00
N TRP A 188 16.24 23.54 -14.81
CA TRP A 188 15.64 22.72 -15.85
C TRP A 188 14.28 23.22 -16.32
N GLY A 189 14.16 23.39 -17.64
CA GLY A 189 12.96 23.88 -18.30
C GLY A 189 11.75 22.94 -18.26
N ARG A 190 11.88 21.72 -17.72
CA ARG A 190 10.75 20.83 -17.44
C ARG A 190 10.49 20.61 -15.96
N CYS A 191 11.09 21.42 -15.08
CA CYS A 191 10.91 21.24 -13.65
C CYS A 191 9.43 21.37 -13.20
N TYR A 192 8.59 22.09 -13.96
CA TYR A 192 7.13 22.16 -13.72
C TYR A 192 6.38 20.86 -13.99
N GLU A 193 6.93 19.98 -14.84
CA GLU A 193 6.42 18.63 -15.11
C GLU A 193 6.82 17.63 -14.01
N SER A 194 7.74 18.01 -13.11
CA SER A 194 8.11 17.21 -11.95
C SER A 194 7.20 17.57 -10.76
N TYR A 195 6.55 16.58 -10.16
CA TYR A 195 5.74 16.82 -8.97
C TYR A 195 6.55 17.37 -7.78
N SER A 196 7.80 16.94 -7.60
CA SER A 196 8.60 17.31 -6.43
C SER A 196 10.09 17.07 -6.62
N GLU A 197 10.92 17.67 -5.77
CA GLU A 197 12.32 17.24 -5.61
C GLU A 197 12.46 16.01 -4.71
N ASP A 198 11.43 15.70 -3.94
CA ASP A 198 11.35 14.53 -3.07
C ASP A 198 10.81 13.30 -3.85
N PRO A 199 11.60 12.22 -3.97
CA PRO A 199 11.20 10.98 -4.64
C PRO A 199 9.92 10.36 -4.07
N GLN A 200 9.66 10.52 -2.77
CA GLN A 200 8.49 9.93 -2.13
C GLN A 200 7.20 10.62 -2.58
N ILE A 201 7.23 11.95 -2.76
CA ILE A 201 6.08 12.68 -3.33
C ILE A 201 5.81 12.24 -4.77
N VAL A 202 6.85 12.18 -5.61
CA VAL A 202 6.70 11.74 -7.01
C VAL A 202 6.15 10.31 -7.08
N LYS A 203 6.62 9.42 -6.20
CA LYS A 203 6.13 8.05 -6.07
C LYS A 203 4.64 8.00 -5.70
N ASP A 204 4.19 8.82 -4.75
CA ASP A 204 2.78 8.88 -4.36
C ASP A 204 1.90 9.44 -5.51
N MET A 205 2.39 10.44 -6.25
CA MET A 205 1.68 11.02 -7.41
C MET A 205 1.48 10.08 -8.59
N THR A 206 2.10 8.90 -8.58
CA THR A 206 1.78 7.82 -9.53
C THR A 206 0.33 7.32 -9.38
N ASP A 207 -0.45 7.78 -8.39
CA ASP A 207 -1.90 7.55 -8.29
C ASP A 207 -2.72 8.16 -9.45
N ILE A 208 -2.12 9.01 -10.28
CA ILE A 208 -2.70 9.43 -11.56
C ILE A 208 -2.86 8.27 -12.57
N ILE A 209 -1.99 7.25 -12.49
CA ILE A 209 -1.98 6.11 -13.42
C ILE A 209 -3.29 5.30 -13.35
N PRO A 210 -3.77 4.85 -12.17
CA PRO A 210 -5.08 4.22 -12.08
C PRO A 210 -6.25 5.18 -12.38
N GLY A 211 -6.06 6.50 -12.30
CA GLY A 211 -7.04 7.46 -12.82
C GLY A 211 -7.13 7.39 -14.34
N LEU A 212 -5.99 7.44 -15.02
CA LEU A 212 -5.89 7.38 -16.48
C LEU A 212 -6.36 6.03 -17.04
N GLN A 213 -5.86 4.93 -16.46
CA GLN A 213 -6.05 3.57 -16.97
C GLN A 213 -7.24 2.84 -16.33
N GLY A 214 -7.76 3.31 -15.21
CA GLY A 214 -8.72 2.59 -14.37
C GLY A 214 -8.04 1.74 -13.29
N ASN A 215 -8.82 1.38 -12.27
CA ASN A 215 -8.32 0.63 -11.12
C ASN A 215 -8.00 -0.83 -11.46
N ILE A 216 -6.77 -1.25 -11.17
CA ILE A 216 -6.33 -2.63 -11.37
C ILE A 216 -7.06 -3.58 -10.38
N PRO A 217 -7.64 -4.71 -10.85
CA PRO A 217 -8.23 -5.71 -9.97
C PRO A 217 -7.21 -6.27 -8.97
N THR A 218 -7.65 -6.58 -7.75
CA THR A 218 -6.79 -6.98 -6.62
C THR A 218 -5.87 -8.17 -6.94
N ASP A 219 -6.36 -9.13 -7.72
CA ASP A 219 -5.64 -10.37 -8.06
C ASP A 219 -4.84 -10.28 -9.38
N SER A 220 -4.73 -9.09 -9.97
CA SER A 220 -4.01 -8.93 -11.23
C SER A 220 -2.51 -9.14 -11.05
N PRO A 221 -1.85 -9.91 -11.94
CA PRO A 221 -0.40 -10.08 -11.92
C PRO A 221 0.34 -8.75 -11.98
N LYS A 222 1.34 -8.57 -11.13
CA LYS A 222 2.15 -7.35 -11.07
C LYS A 222 3.11 -7.26 -12.25
N GLY A 223 3.36 -6.04 -12.71
CA GLY A 223 4.18 -5.75 -13.89
C GLY A 223 3.51 -6.00 -15.24
N VAL A 224 2.25 -6.44 -15.25
CA VAL A 224 1.44 -6.58 -16.46
C VAL A 224 0.68 -5.27 -16.73
N PRO A 225 0.66 -4.78 -17.98
CA PRO A 225 -0.11 -3.57 -18.34
C PRO A 225 -1.59 -3.77 -18.06
N PHE A 226 -2.30 -2.70 -17.69
CA PHE A 226 -3.74 -2.72 -17.41
C PHE A 226 -4.42 -1.46 -17.96
N VAL A 227 -5.59 -1.62 -18.57
CA VAL A 227 -6.53 -0.54 -18.90
C VAL A 227 -7.95 -1.11 -18.75
N ALA A 228 -8.81 -0.43 -18.01
CA ALA A 228 -10.13 -0.95 -17.62
C ALA A 228 -11.13 -1.03 -18.77
N GLY A 229 -11.01 -0.18 -19.79
CA GLY A 229 -11.88 -0.23 -20.97
C GLY A 229 -11.83 1.03 -21.84
N LYS A 230 -12.85 1.18 -22.70
CA LYS A 230 -12.91 2.21 -23.75
C LYS A 230 -12.99 3.66 -23.23
N ASN A 231 -13.37 3.86 -21.96
CA ASN A 231 -13.42 5.19 -21.33
C ASN A 231 -12.09 5.58 -20.65
N ASN A 232 -11.09 4.69 -20.66
CA ASN A 232 -9.78 4.90 -20.06
C ASN A 232 -8.71 4.96 -21.14
N VAL A 233 -7.56 5.56 -20.85
CA VAL A 233 -6.43 5.66 -21.78
C VAL A 233 -5.26 4.82 -21.30
N VAL A 234 -4.39 4.42 -22.23
CA VAL A 234 -3.04 3.93 -21.90
C VAL A 234 -2.26 5.07 -21.26
N ALA A 235 -1.56 4.80 -20.16
CA ALA A 235 -0.66 5.77 -19.52
C ALA A 235 0.81 5.49 -19.88
N CYS A 236 1.66 6.50 -19.67
CA CYS A 236 3.09 6.49 -19.93
C CYS A 236 3.89 7.09 -18.78
N SER A 237 4.63 6.25 -18.05
CA SER A 237 5.62 6.78 -17.10
C SER A 237 6.84 7.30 -17.86
N LYS A 238 7.16 8.58 -17.70
CA LYS A 238 8.26 9.23 -18.42
C LYS A 238 9.10 10.19 -17.57
N HIS A 239 10.38 10.45 -17.87
CA HIS A 239 11.19 9.81 -18.92
C HIS A 239 12.29 8.93 -18.28
N TYR A 240 12.36 7.67 -18.70
CA TYR A 240 13.18 6.64 -18.06
C TYR A 240 14.65 6.75 -18.49
N VAL A 241 15.61 6.94 -17.57
CA VAL A 241 15.45 7.36 -16.17
C VAL A 241 16.53 8.39 -15.82
N GLY A 242 16.25 9.24 -14.83
CA GLY A 242 17.19 10.26 -14.37
C GLY A 242 17.09 11.58 -15.12
N ASP A 243 16.02 11.79 -15.89
CA ASP A 243 15.71 13.03 -16.60
C ASP A 243 15.75 14.28 -15.69
N GLY A 244 15.20 14.20 -14.48
CA GLY A 244 15.23 15.31 -13.53
C GLY A 244 16.59 15.56 -12.83
N GLY A 245 17.61 14.73 -13.10
CA GLY A 245 18.92 14.76 -12.42
C GLY A 245 20.06 15.34 -13.26
N THR A 246 19.76 15.96 -14.40
CA THR A 246 20.80 16.39 -15.35
C THR A 246 21.69 17.48 -14.77
N THR A 247 22.96 17.47 -15.20
CA THR A 247 23.98 18.41 -14.73
C THR A 247 23.55 19.86 -14.99
N LYS A 248 23.51 20.67 -13.91
CA LYS A 248 23.03 22.06 -13.90
C LYS A 248 21.58 22.25 -14.36
N GLY A 249 20.79 21.18 -14.36
CA GLY A 249 19.43 21.18 -14.89
C GLY A 249 19.35 21.42 -16.40
N ILE A 250 20.39 21.13 -17.18
CA ILE A 250 20.33 21.30 -18.63
C ILE A 250 19.51 20.15 -19.22
N ASN A 251 18.49 20.47 -20.02
CA ASN A 251 17.63 19.49 -20.66
C ASN A 251 18.45 18.52 -21.56
N GLU A 252 18.07 17.25 -21.61
CA GLU A 252 18.71 16.19 -22.41
C GLU A 252 20.19 15.86 -22.08
N ASN A 253 20.74 16.50 -21.06
CA ASN A 253 22.15 16.39 -20.70
C ASN A 253 22.44 15.11 -19.89
N ASN A 254 23.65 15.03 -19.34
CA ASN A 254 24.11 13.91 -18.54
C ASN A 254 23.70 14.05 -17.07
N THR A 255 23.08 13.01 -16.53
CA THR A 255 22.83 12.80 -15.11
C THR A 255 24.01 12.03 -14.53
N VAL A 256 24.80 12.71 -13.71
CA VAL A 256 26.02 12.17 -13.09
C VAL A 256 25.70 11.80 -11.65
N ILE A 257 25.47 10.50 -11.43
CA ILE A 257 25.09 9.98 -10.11
C ILE A 257 25.48 8.51 -10.01
N ASP A 258 25.84 8.05 -8.83
CA ASP A 258 26.11 6.63 -8.60
C ASP A 258 24.83 5.79 -8.68
N TRP A 259 25.02 4.47 -8.67
CA TRP A 259 23.90 3.52 -8.77
C TRP A 259 22.91 3.67 -7.60
N GLN A 260 23.42 3.89 -6.40
CA GLN A 260 22.59 4.04 -5.20
C GLN A 260 21.71 5.29 -5.28
N GLY A 261 22.27 6.43 -5.72
CA GLY A 261 21.54 7.66 -5.94
C GLY A 261 20.49 7.54 -7.06
N LEU A 262 20.82 6.86 -8.16
CA LEU A 262 19.84 6.57 -9.21
C LEU A 262 18.65 5.76 -8.67
N LEU A 263 18.93 4.71 -7.89
CA LEU A 263 17.89 3.84 -7.32
C LEU A 263 17.09 4.48 -6.19
N SER A 264 17.68 5.37 -5.40
CA SER A 264 17.01 6.03 -4.27
C SER A 264 16.22 7.27 -4.69
N ILE A 265 16.66 7.97 -5.75
CA ILE A 265 16.04 9.22 -6.21
C ILE A 265 15.17 9.00 -7.44
N HIS A 266 15.73 8.49 -8.53
CA HIS A 266 15.07 8.56 -9.85
C HIS A 266 14.29 7.29 -10.23
N MET A 267 14.57 6.15 -9.59
CA MET A 267 13.92 4.87 -9.86
C MET A 267 12.61 4.56 -9.07
N PRO A 268 12.39 5.03 -7.82
CA PRO A 268 11.29 4.51 -6.98
C PRO A 268 9.88 4.64 -7.58
N ALA A 269 9.63 5.72 -8.32
CA ALA A 269 8.33 5.96 -8.95
C ALA A 269 8.08 4.99 -10.13
N TYR A 270 9.10 4.52 -10.84
CA TYR A 270 8.95 3.52 -11.91
C TYR A 270 8.51 2.17 -11.36
N HIS A 271 9.13 1.69 -10.28
CA HIS A 271 8.71 0.44 -9.62
C HIS A 271 7.23 0.52 -9.20
N THR A 272 6.82 1.65 -8.60
CA THR A 272 5.42 1.84 -8.18
C THR A 272 4.46 1.94 -9.35
N SER A 273 4.84 2.61 -10.44
CA SER A 273 4.05 2.71 -11.67
C SER A 273 3.81 1.35 -12.31
N ILE A 274 4.84 0.49 -12.36
CA ILE A 274 4.75 -0.89 -12.86
C ILE A 274 3.81 -1.73 -12.00
N MET A 275 3.86 -1.57 -10.68
CA MET A 275 2.97 -2.26 -9.74
C MET A 275 1.50 -1.80 -9.84
N LYS A 276 1.27 -0.57 -10.33
CA LYS A 276 -0.04 0.01 -10.67
C LYS A 276 -0.50 -0.35 -12.10
N GLY A 277 0.29 -1.14 -12.83
CA GLY A 277 -0.07 -1.63 -14.16
C GLY A 277 0.12 -0.62 -15.28
N VAL A 278 1.05 0.35 -15.14
CA VAL A 278 1.35 1.30 -16.22
C VAL A 278 1.64 0.57 -17.52
N SER A 279 1.03 1.03 -18.61
CA SER A 279 1.04 0.29 -19.86
C SER A 279 2.27 0.56 -20.73
N THR A 280 2.87 1.74 -20.60
CA THR A 280 4.05 2.15 -21.38
C THR A 280 5.07 2.90 -20.54
N VAL A 281 6.33 2.87 -20.97
CA VAL A 281 7.43 3.66 -20.41
C VAL A 281 8.17 4.35 -21.55
N MET A 282 8.35 5.66 -21.47
CA MET A 282 9.08 6.45 -22.47
C MET A 282 10.51 6.69 -22.01
N ILE A 283 11.48 6.48 -22.89
CA ILE A 283 12.91 6.63 -22.58
C ILE A 283 13.34 8.10 -22.67
N SER A 284 14.13 8.58 -21.70
CA SER A 284 14.65 9.96 -21.68
C SER A 284 15.73 10.20 -22.74
N TYR A 285 15.81 11.43 -23.26
CA TYR A 285 16.96 11.90 -24.05
C TYR A 285 18.28 11.92 -23.29
N SER A 286 18.20 11.99 -21.96
CA SER A 286 19.35 12.17 -21.08
C SER A 286 20.36 11.03 -21.22
N SER A 287 21.53 11.26 -20.64
CA SER A 287 22.49 10.20 -20.39
C SER A 287 22.58 9.91 -18.90
N TRP A 288 22.91 8.68 -18.54
CA TRP A 288 23.35 8.36 -17.19
C TRP A 288 24.84 8.00 -17.23
N ASN A 289 25.65 8.77 -16.51
CA ASN A 289 27.11 8.62 -16.48
C ASN A 289 27.76 8.48 -17.87
N GLY A 290 27.29 9.28 -18.84
CA GLY A 290 27.82 9.34 -20.20
C GLY A 290 27.20 8.35 -21.19
N ILE A 291 26.32 7.46 -20.74
CA ILE A 291 25.61 6.51 -21.60
C ILE A 291 24.22 7.05 -21.92
N LYS A 292 23.93 7.26 -23.21
CA LYS A 292 22.60 7.67 -23.69
C LYS A 292 21.54 6.66 -23.27
N MET A 293 20.45 7.14 -22.66
CA MET A 293 19.39 6.27 -22.17
C MET A 293 18.74 5.45 -23.31
N HIS A 294 18.54 6.05 -24.49
CA HIS A 294 18.06 5.32 -25.68
C HIS A 294 18.97 4.19 -26.17
N ALA A 295 20.25 4.18 -25.77
CA ALA A 295 21.20 3.10 -26.08
C ALA A 295 21.52 2.21 -24.86
N ASN A 296 20.91 2.47 -23.69
CA ASN A 296 21.27 1.83 -22.44
C ASN A 296 20.55 0.48 -22.24
N ARG A 297 21.15 -0.58 -22.78
CA ARG A 297 20.61 -1.95 -22.67
C ARG A 297 20.51 -2.46 -21.24
N GLU A 298 21.45 -2.09 -20.37
CA GLU A 298 21.49 -2.55 -18.99
C GLU A 298 20.28 -2.03 -18.22
N LEU A 299 19.94 -0.76 -18.38
CA LEU A 299 18.75 -0.18 -17.73
C LEU A 299 17.46 -0.61 -18.41
N ILE A 300 17.35 -0.53 -19.74
CA ILE A 300 16.08 -0.82 -20.44
C ILE A 300 15.76 -2.32 -20.38
N THR A 301 16.68 -3.17 -20.81
CA THR A 301 16.44 -4.62 -20.85
C THR A 301 16.78 -5.27 -19.51
N GLY A 302 17.98 -5.01 -18.99
CA GLY A 302 18.46 -5.63 -17.76
C GLY A 302 17.63 -5.26 -16.53
N PHE A 303 17.30 -3.99 -16.35
CA PHE A 303 16.62 -3.52 -15.15
C PHE A 303 15.10 -3.38 -15.34
N LEU A 304 14.63 -2.54 -16.26
CA LEU A 304 13.19 -2.27 -16.43
C LEU A 304 12.41 -3.53 -16.86
N LYS A 305 12.85 -4.22 -17.92
CA LYS A 305 12.14 -5.40 -18.43
C LYS A 305 12.35 -6.65 -17.57
N ASN A 306 13.59 -6.91 -17.15
CA ASN A 306 13.93 -8.15 -16.45
C ASN A 306 13.82 -8.01 -14.93
N THR A 307 14.50 -7.06 -14.30
CA THR A 307 14.47 -6.89 -12.83
C THR A 307 13.12 -6.39 -12.31
N LEU A 308 12.57 -5.31 -12.88
CA LEU A 308 11.26 -4.77 -12.46
C LEU A 308 10.08 -5.54 -13.07
N GLY A 309 10.34 -6.48 -13.99
CA GLY A 309 9.32 -7.34 -14.58
C GLY A 309 8.34 -6.62 -15.51
N PHE A 310 8.66 -5.43 -16.03
CA PHE A 310 7.76 -4.67 -16.90
C PHE A 310 7.38 -5.45 -18.17
N LYS A 311 6.07 -5.66 -18.38
CA LYS A 311 5.51 -6.38 -19.54
C LYS A 311 4.77 -5.48 -20.54
N GLY A 312 4.64 -4.19 -20.27
CA GLY A 312 4.19 -3.21 -21.27
C GLY A 312 5.23 -3.01 -22.38
N PHE A 313 5.03 -2.00 -23.23
CA PHE A 313 6.01 -1.63 -24.25
C PHE A 313 6.79 -0.36 -23.89
N VAL A 314 8.05 -0.34 -24.29
CA VAL A 314 8.99 0.77 -24.15
C VAL A 314 8.96 1.60 -25.42
N ILE A 315 8.71 2.91 -25.30
CA ILE A 315 8.69 3.84 -26.43
C ILE A 315 9.87 4.80 -26.36
N SER A 316 10.45 5.19 -27.49
CA SER A 316 11.40 6.30 -27.53
C SER A 316 10.68 7.64 -27.33
N ASP A 317 11.38 8.63 -26.79
CA ASP A 317 11.02 10.03 -27.03
C ASP A 317 11.20 10.43 -28.52
N TRP A 318 10.73 11.62 -28.89
CA TRP A 318 10.73 12.19 -30.23
C TRP A 318 12.14 12.30 -30.83
N GLU A 319 12.42 11.59 -31.94
CA GLU A 319 13.78 11.55 -32.53
C GLU A 319 14.85 11.12 -31.51
N GLY A 320 14.47 10.37 -30.47
CA GLY A 320 15.39 10.00 -29.40
C GLY A 320 16.51 9.06 -29.87
N LEU A 321 16.26 8.29 -30.92
CA LEU A 321 17.29 7.49 -31.60
C LEU A 321 18.31 8.39 -32.32
N ASP A 322 17.84 9.40 -33.03
CA ASP A 322 18.64 10.37 -33.78
C ASP A 322 19.64 11.05 -32.83
N ARG A 323 19.18 11.36 -31.61
CA ARG A 323 19.96 12.01 -30.53
C ARG A 323 20.88 11.07 -29.74
N ILE A 324 21.01 9.80 -30.13
CA ILE A 324 22.07 8.91 -29.63
C ILE A 324 23.44 9.41 -30.12
N THR A 325 23.52 9.89 -31.36
CA THR A 325 24.76 10.37 -31.99
C THR A 325 24.95 11.87 -31.83
N TYR A 326 26.18 12.34 -31.92
CA TYR A 326 26.51 13.77 -32.02
C TYR A 326 27.30 14.07 -33.30
N PRO A 327 26.86 15.04 -34.13
CA PRO A 327 25.55 15.69 -34.08
C PRO A 327 24.38 14.69 -34.23
N PRO A 328 23.14 15.05 -33.85
CA PRO A 328 21.98 14.16 -34.05
C PRO A 328 21.87 13.68 -35.49
N HIS A 329 21.42 12.43 -35.69
CA HIS A 329 21.28 11.77 -37.00
C HIS A 329 22.58 11.49 -37.77
N ALA A 330 23.78 11.74 -37.19
CA ALA A 330 25.06 11.56 -37.90
C ALA A 330 25.32 10.11 -38.36
N ASN A 331 24.76 9.11 -37.65
CA ASN A 331 24.79 7.71 -38.06
C ASN A 331 23.49 7.01 -37.66
N TYR A 332 22.43 7.26 -38.43
CA TYR A 332 21.10 6.72 -38.11
C TYR A 332 21.02 5.19 -38.15
N SER A 333 21.80 4.55 -39.02
CA SER A 333 21.92 3.08 -39.04
C SER A 333 22.40 2.55 -37.69
N TYR A 334 23.43 3.18 -37.09
CA TYR A 334 23.86 2.86 -35.73
C TYR A 334 22.78 3.18 -34.68
N SER A 335 22.09 4.31 -34.80
CA SER A 335 21.00 4.67 -33.88
C SER A 335 19.88 3.63 -33.84
N ILE A 336 19.46 3.12 -35.01
CA ILE A 336 18.49 2.02 -35.12
C ILE A 336 19.03 0.77 -34.42
N GLN A 337 20.28 0.39 -34.73
CA GLN A 337 20.92 -0.76 -34.11
C GLN A 337 20.96 -0.63 -32.58
N ALA A 338 21.52 0.47 -32.07
CA ALA A 338 21.71 0.72 -30.65
C ALA A 338 20.37 0.77 -29.89
N GLY A 339 19.39 1.51 -30.41
CA GLY A 339 18.08 1.67 -29.76
C GLY A 339 17.28 0.37 -29.67
N ILE A 340 17.21 -0.39 -30.77
CA ILE A 340 16.45 -1.64 -30.80
C ILE A 340 17.15 -2.74 -29.99
N HIS A 341 18.49 -2.80 -30.00
CA HIS A 341 19.25 -3.71 -29.14
C HIS A 341 19.16 -3.36 -27.65
N ALA A 342 19.05 -2.07 -27.31
CA ALA A 342 18.88 -1.63 -25.93
C ALA A 342 17.56 -2.14 -25.33
N GLY A 343 16.53 -2.30 -26.17
CA GLY A 343 15.26 -2.88 -25.77
C GLY A 343 14.05 -2.00 -26.07
N ILE A 344 14.19 -0.93 -26.86
CA ILE A 344 13.05 -0.10 -27.28
C ILE A 344 12.09 -0.93 -28.14
N ASP A 345 10.79 -0.82 -27.88
CA ASP A 345 9.75 -1.60 -28.55
C ASP A 345 9.05 -0.80 -29.66
N MET A 346 8.84 0.49 -29.44
CA MET A 346 8.22 1.41 -30.40
C MET A 346 9.10 2.66 -30.52
N VAL A 347 9.32 3.13 -31.75
CA VAL A 347 10.14 4.30 -32.06
C VAL A 347 9.25 5.44 -32.54
N MET A 348 9.30 6.55 -31.82
CA MET A 348 8.71 7.83 -32.21
C MET A 348 9.64 8.51 -33.22
N VAL A 349 9.42 8.23 -34.51
CA VAL A 349 10.38 8.55 -35.59
C VAL A 349 10.55 10.06 -35.79
N PRO A 350 9.50 10.89 -35.87
CA PRO A 350 8.12 10.63 -36.24
C PRO A 350 7.80 11.02 -37.71
N TYR A 351 8.76 11.59 -38.45
CA TYR A 351 8.56 12.04 -39.84
C TYR A 351 9.19 11.11 -40.88
N ASN A 352 10.49 10.80 -40.77
CA ASN A 352 11.20 10.02 -41.79
C ASN A 352 11.05 8.49 -41.58
N TYR A 353 9.81 8.03 -41.48
CA TYR A 353 9.50 6.62 -41.18
C TYR A 353 10.00 5.64 -42.22
N LYS A 354 10.17 6.05 -43.49
CA LYS A 354 10.71 5.17 -44.54
C LYS A 354 12.16 4.82 -44.29
N GLU A 355 12.99 5.81 -43.92
CA GLU A 355 14.40 5.57 -43.57
C GLU A 355 14.51 4.61 -42.37
N PHE A 356 13.68 4.80 -41.34
CA PHE A 356 13.65 3.88 -40.20
C PHE A 356 13.22 2.46 -40.59
N ILE A 357 12.15 2.31 -41.37
CA ILE A 357 11.64 1.00 -41.82
C ILE A 357 12.68 0.29 -42.66
N ASP A 358 13.29 0.98 -43.64
CA ASP A 358 14.31 0.42 -44.52
C ASP A 358 15.56 0.03 -43.72
N GLY A 359 16.02 0.89 -42.81
CA GLY A 359 17.17 0.65 -41.95
C GLY A 359 16.96 -0.54 -41.00
N LEU A 360 15.81 -0.63 -40.33
CA LEU A 360 15.50 -1.76 -39.45
C LEU A 360 15.31 -3.06 -40.25
N THR A 361 14.67 -2.99 -41.42
CA THR A 361 14.54 -4.14 -42.33
C THR A 361 15.90 -4.65 -42.77
N PHE A 362 16.80 -3.75 -43.14
CA PHE A 362 18.19 -4.08 -43.49
C PHE A 362 18.90 -4.76 -42.32
N HIS A 363 18.82 -4.22 -41.11
CA HIS A 363 19.46 -4.81 -39.93
C HIS A 363 18.93 -6.21 -39.60
N VAL A 364 17.63 -6.45 -39.75
CA VAL A 364 17.05 -7.79 -39.50
C VAL A 364 17.44 -8.78 -40.59
N LYS A 365 17.36 -8.40 -41.87
CA LYS A 365 17.72 -9.28 -43.01
C LYS A 365 19.21 -9.66 -43.00
N ASN A 366 20.07 -8.80 -42.45
CA ASN A 366 21.50 -9.07 -42.31
C ASN A 366 21.88 -9.65 -40.94
N ASN A 367 20.92 -10.10 -40.13
CA ASN A 367 21.13 -10.67 -38.79
C ASN A 367 21.88 -9.75 -37.79
N VAL A 368 21.89 -8.43 -38.04
CA VAL A 368 22.41 -7.44 -37.08
C VAL A 368 21.46 -7.31 -35.90
N ILE A 369 20.15 -7.33 -36.13
CA ILE A 369 19.12 -7.41 -35.10
C ILE A 369 18.38 -8.75 -35.25
N PRO A 370 18.35 -9.61 -34.22
CA PRO A 370 17.71 -10.91 -34.32
C PRO A 370 16.18 -10.77 -34.37
N MET A 371 15.51 -11.65 -35.12
CA MET A 371 14.04 -11.70 -35.20
C MET A 371 13.37 -11.83 -33.83
N SER A 372 14.01 -12.49 -32.87
CA SER A 372 13.53 -12.61 -31.49
C SER A 372 13.39 -11.25 -30.77
N ARG A 373 14.22 -10.26 -31.09
CA ARG A 373 14.11 -8.90 -30.53
C ARG A 373 12.88 -8.19 -31.08
N ILE A 374 12.65 -8.29 -32.38
CA ILE A 374 11.44 -7.75 -33.03
C ILE A 374 10.19 -8.44 -32.48
N ASP A 375 10.22 -9.77 -32.30
CA ASP A 375 9.11 -10.52 -31.72
C ASP A 375 8.82 -10.12 -30.27
N ASP A 376 9.83 -9.81 -29.45
CA ASP A 376 9.63 -9.23 -28.12
C ASP A 376 8.94 -7.86 -28.19
N ALA A 377 9.42 -6.97 -29.06
CA ALA A 377 8.86 -5.63 -29.25
C ALA A 377 7.37 -5.70 -29.65
N VAL A 378 7.08 -6.45 -30.71
CA VAL A 378 5.72 -6.58 -31.24
C VAL A 378 4.81 -7.28 -30.24
N ARG A 379 5.28 -8.32 -29.53
CA ARG A 379 4.50 -8.98 -28.47
C ARG A 379 4.08 -8.01 -27.37
N ARG A 380 4.94 -7.05 -26.99
CA ARG A 380 4.63 -6.03 -25.98
C ARG A 380 3.64 -4.99 -26.49
N ILE A 381 3.81 -4.52 -27.73
CA ILE A 381 2.88 -3.59 -28.38
C ILE A 381 1.49 -4.21 -28.50
N LEU A 382 1.42 -5.43 -29.05
CA LEU A 382 0.16 -6.16 -29.19
C LEU A 382 -0.50 -6.43 -27.83
N ARG A 383 0.29 -6.76 -26.79
CA ARG A 383 -0.25 -6.95 -25.43
C ARG A 383 -1.01 -5.72 -24.96
N VAL A 384 -0.44 -4.52 -25.08
CA VAL A 384 -1.11 -3.29 -24.65
C VAL A 384 -2.38 -3.04 -25.48
N LYS A 385 -2.31 -3.21 -26.81
CA LYS A 385 -3.47 -3.06 -27.70
C LYS A 385 -4.62 -4.03 -27.37
N PHE A 386 -4.32 -5.29 -27.05
CA PHE A 386 -5.34 -6.25 -26.62
C PHE A 386 -5.88 -5.95 -25.21
N VAL A 387 -5.00 -5.65 -24.25
CA VAL A 387 -5.40 -5.35 -22.86
C VAL A 387 -6.37 -4.17 -22.81
N MET A 388 -6.14 -3.13 -23.60
CA MET A 388 -7.00 -1.95 -23.62
C MET A 388 -8.29 -2.12 -24.44
N GLY A 389 -8.51 -3.29 -25.03
CA GLY A 389 -9.68 -3.58 -25.86
C GLY A 389 -9.70 -2.85 -27.21
N LEU A 390 -8.53 -2.48 -27.76
CA LEU A 390 -8.43 -1.71 -29.00
C LEU A 390 -8.84 -2.53 -30.23
N PHE A 391 -8.69 -3.86 -30.18
CA PHE A 391 -9.18 -4.75 -31.24
C PHE A 391 -10.72 -4.85 -31.25
N GLU A 392 -11.35 -4.71 -30.08
CA GLU A 392 -12.80 -4.76 -29.93
C GLU A 392 -13.44 -3.40 -30.23
N ASN A 393 -12.78 -2.31 -29.84
CA ASN A 393 -13.28 -0.95 -30.02
C ASN A 393 -12.21 -0.08 -30.72
N PRO A 394 -11.90 -0.33 -32.01
CA PRO A 394 -10.84 0.40 -32.70
C PRO A 394 -11.24 1.82 -33.11
N LEU A 395 -12.53 2.05 -33.37
CA LEU A 395 -13.06 3.35 -33.79
C LEU A 395 -13.60 4.12 -32.60
N ALA A 396 -13.37 5.43 -32.61
CA ALA A 396 -13.98 6.37 -31.68
C ALA A 396 -15.41 6.72 -32.10
N ASP A 397 -16.25 7.05 -31.11
CA ASP A 397 -17.61 7.52 -31.29
C ASP A 397 -17.82 8.84 -30.52
N ASN A 398 -19.00 9.46 -30.69
CA ASN A 398 -19.31 10.74 -30.08
C ASN A 398 -19.82 10.65 -28.63
N SER A 399 -19.79 9.48 -27.98
CA SER A 399 -20.43 9.28 -26.67
C SER A 399 -19.78 10.06 -25.52
N LEU A 400 -18.55 10.55 -25.71
CA LEU A 400 -17.79 11.27 -24.70
C LEU A 400 -17.52 12.74 -25.05
N VAL A 401 -18.06 13.26 -26.18
CA VAL A 401 -17.76 14.65 -26.61
C VAL A 401 -18.15 15.69 -25.56
N ASP A 402 -19.23 15.43 -24.81
CA ASP A 402 -19.71 16.30 -23.72
C ASP A 402 -18.80 16.31 -22.48
N GLN A 403 -17.83 15.39 -22.40
CA GLN A 403 -16.83 15.41 -21.32
C GLN A 403 -15.75 16.48 -21.56
N LEU A 404 -15.51 16.87 -22.81
CA LEU A 404 -14.47 17.85 -23.16
C LEU A 404 -14.78 19.22 -22.53
N GLY A 405 -13.96 19.63 -21.56
CA GLY A 405 -14.15 20.90 -20.87
C GLY A 405 -15.43 20.99 -20.03
N SER A 406 -15.94 19.86 -19.53
CA SER A 406 -17.15 19.79 -18.70
C SER A 406 -17.04 20.63 -17.42
N GLN A 407 -18.16 21.10 -16.89
CA GLN A 407 -18.15 21.95 -15.69
C GLN A 407 -17.61 21.17 -14.48
N GLU A 408 -17.92 19.88 -14.37
CA GLU A 408 -17.42 19.01 -13.30
C GLU A 408 -15.89 18.91 -13.32
N HIS A 409 -15.29 18.80 -14.51
CA HIS A 409 -13.84 18.77 -14.65
C HIS A 409 -13.21 20.13 -14.33
N ARG A 410 -13.86 21.23 -14.71
CA ARG A 410 -13.43 22.59 -14.34
C ARG A 410 -13.53 22.85 -12.84
N GLU A 411 -14.58 22.41 -12.16
CA GLU A 411 -14.65 22.53 -10.69
C GLU A 411 -13.56 21.69 -9.99
N LEU A 412 -13.24 20.51 -10.53
CA LEU A 412 -12.09 19.73 -10.05
C LEU A 412 -10.76 20.45 -10.29
N ALA A 413 -10.58 21.08 -11.45
CA ALA A 413 -9.39 21.88 -11.75
C ALA A 413 -9.30 23.12 -10.83
N ARG A 414 -10.41 23.81 -10.58
CA ARG A 414 -10.51 24.90 -9.59
C ARG A 414 -10.13 24.43 -8.18
N GLU A 415 -10.59 23.24 -7.77
CA GLU A 415 -10.19 22.61 -6.52
C GLU A 415 -8.68 22.33 -6.46
N ALA A 416 -8.11 21.80 -7.55
CA ALA A 416 -6.69 21.54 -7.65
C ALA A 416 -5.88 22.85 -7.59
N VAL A 417 -6.34 23.90 -8.26
CA VAL A 417 -5.76 25.24 -8.20
C VAL A 417 -5.69 25.68 -6.75
N ARG A 418 -6.82 25.83 -6.04
CA ARG A 418 -6.81 26.35 -4.66
C ARG A 418 -5.92 25.55 -3.71
N LYS A 419 -5.86 24.22 -3.85
CA LYS A 419 -5.02 23.36 -3.02
C LYS A 419 -3.52 23.47 -3.37
N SER A 420 -3.19 23.81 -4.61
CA SER A 420 -1.79 23.97 -5.06
C SER A 420 -1.11 25.25 -4.55
N LEU A 421 -1.88 26.28 -4.20
CA LEU A 421 -1.34 27.60 -3.90
C LEU A 421 -0.59 27.60 -2.57
N VAL A 422 0.64 28.10 -2.58
CA VAL A 422 1.49 28.17 -1.39
C VAL A 422 1.65 29.62 -0.95
N LEU A 423 1.19 29.94 0.25
CA LEU A 423 1.35 31.26 0.85
C LEU A 423 2.73 31.37 1.50
N LEU A 424 3.59 32.21 0.95
CA LEU A 424 5.00 32.37 1.36
C LEU A 424 5.22 33.51 2.35
N LYS A 425 4.37 34.53 2.29
CA LYS A 425 4.39 35.69 3.18
C LYS A 425 2.96 36.20 3.38
N ASN A 426 2.63 36.64 4.60
CA ASN A 426 1.31 37.22 4.90
C ASN A 426 1.39 38.29 6.01
N GLY A 427 1.89 39.48 5.67
CA GLY A 427 2.08 40.61 6.59
C GLY A 427 3.54 40.81 7.04
N GLN A 428 3.83 41.96 7.65
CA GLN A 428 5.15 42.25 8.25
C GLN A 428 5.39 41.53 9.58
N SER A 429 4.33 41.06 10.25
CA SER A 429 4.40 40.18 11.41
C SER A 429 3.21 39.21 11.42
N LEU A 430 3.39 38.04 12.05
CA LEU A 430 2.37 36.98 12.13
C LEU A 430 1.04 37.44 12.77
N ASN A 431 1.07 38.54 13.54
CA ASN A 431 -0.10 39.06 14.28
C ASN A 431 -0.96 40.04 13.47
N ARG A 432 -0.59 40.36 12.22
CA ARG A 432 -1.34 41.27 11.33
C ARG A 432 -1.35 40.74 9.89
N PRO A 433 -2.08 39.65 9.60
CA PRO A 433 -2.16 39.10 8.26
C PRO A 433 -2.87 40.06 7.30
N LEU A 434 -2.47 40.03 6.02
CA LEU A 434 -3.15 40.75 4.93
C LEU A 434 -4.22 39.88 4.25
N LEU A 435 -3.92 38.60 4.02
CA LEU A 435 -4.84 37.61 3.49
C LEU A 435 -5.58 36.90 4.64
N PRO A 436 -6.89 36.61 4.48
CA PRO A 436 -7.70 36.88 3.29
C PRO A 436 -8.10 38.37 3.14
N LEU A 437 -8.21 38.85 1.89
CA LEU A 437 -8.62 40.22 1.57
C LEU A 437 -10.13 40.42 1.74
N PRO A 438 -10.60 41.61 2.16
CA PRO A 438 -12.03 41.88 2.26
C PRO A 438 -12.65 42.02 0.87
N LYS A 439 -13.73 41.27 0.62
CA LYS A 439 -14.49 41.30 -0.64
C LYS A 439 -15.22 42.61 -0.90
N LYS A 440 -15.55 43.36 0.16
CA LYS A 440 -16.28 44.64 0.09
C LYS A 440 -15.38 45.79 0.51
N THR A 441 -15.10 46.70 -0.42
CA THR A 441 -14.35 47.94 -0.18
C THR A 441 -14.69 48.97 -1.25
N SER A 442 -14.15 50.19 -1.17
CA SER A 442 -14.45 51.24 -2.16
C SER A 442 -13.85 50.95 -3.54
N LYS A 443 -12.54 50.68 -3.58
CA LYS A 443 -11.78 50.57 -4.84
C LYS A 443 -10.51 49.75 -4.66
N ILE A 444 -10.22 48.84 -5.59
CA ILE A 444 -9.02 47.98 -5.57
C ILE A 444 -8.26 48.07 -6.89
N LEU A 445 -6.97 47.76 -6.84
CA LEU A 445 -6.11 47.65 -8.02
C LEU A 445 -5.75 46.18 -8.28
N VAL A 446 -5.94 45.73 -9.51
CA VAL A 446 -5.32 44.51 -10.04
C VAL A 446 -4.30 44.93 -11.10
N ALA A 447 -3.06 44.43 -10.97
CA ALA A 447 -1.95 44.80 -11.83
C ALA A 447 -1.06 43.59 -12.17
N GLY A 448 -0.14 43.78 -13.10
CA GLY A 448 0.84 42.78 -13.54
C GLY A 448 0.46 42.10 -14.86
N SER A 449 1.48 41.69 -15.60
CA SER A 449 1.41 41.07 -16.94
C SER A 449 0.63 39.75 -16.97
N HIS A 450 0.50 39.08 -15.82
CA HIS A 450 -0.12 37.75 -15.71
C HIS A 450 -1.55 37.81 -15.15
N ALA A 451 -2.05 38.99 -14.79
CA ALA A 451 -3.37 39.11 -14.16
C ALA A 451 -4.53 38.83 -15.12
N ASP A 452 -4.39 39.21 -16.40
CA ASP A 452 -5.42 39.00 -17.43
C ASP A 452 -4.87 38.23 -18.65
N ASN A 453 -4.13 37.15 -18.39
CA ASN A 453 -3.50 36.36 -19.44
C ASN A 453 -3.63 34.86 -19.18
N LEU A 454 -4.59 34.24 -19.87
CA LEU A 454 -4.94 32.82 -19.73
C LEU A 454 -3.78 31.93 -20.17
N GLY A 455 -3.12 32.27 -21.28
CA GLY A 455 -1.95 31.52 -21.75
C GLY A 455 -0.81 31.50 -20.74
N TYR A 456 -0.53 32.64 -20.10
CA TYR A 456 0.54 32.73 -19.11
C TYR A 456 0.24 31.95 -17.82
N GLN A 457 -1.01 31.93 -17.33
CA GLN A 457 -1.36 31.10 -16.17
C GLN A 457 -1.42 29.59 -16.48
N CYS A 458 -1.55 29.20 -17.75
CA CYS A 458 -1.49 27.79 -18.14
C CYS A 458 -0.05 27.28 -18.30
N GLY A 459 0.84 28.10 -18.87
CA GLY A 459 2.25 27.74 -19.10
C GLY A 459 2.47 26.92 -20.37
N GLY A 460 3.60 26.20 -20.42
CA GLY A 460 3.93 25.29 -21.53
C GLY A 460 2.96 24.12 -21.65
N TRP A 461 3.03 23.39 -22.76
CA TRP A 461 2.10 22.30 -23.08
C TRP A 461 0.63 22.72 -23.04
N THR A 462 0.27 23.92 -23.48
CA THR A 462 -1.14 24.34 -23.56
C THR A 462 -1.44 24.91 -24.94
N ILE A 463 -2.29 24.24 -25.71
CA ILE A 463 -2.62 24.48 -27.13
C ILE A 463 -1.41 24.31 -28.06
N GLU A 464 -0.30 24.98 -27.77
CA GLU A 464 0.97 24.88 -28.47
C GLU A 464 2.02 24.23 -27.55
N TRP A 465 3.09 23.68 -28.15
CA TRP A 465 4.20 23.07 -27.41
C TRP A 465 4.79 24.00 -26.33
N GLN A 466 5.17 25.22 -26.72
CA GLN A 466 5.72 26.24 -25.83
C GLN A 466 4.64 27.02 -25.04
N GLY A 467 3.36 26.68 -25.18
CA GLY A 467 2.24 27.48 -24.68
C GLY A 467 1.97 28.72 -25.54
N PHE A 468 1.16 29.65 -25.03
CA PHE A 468 0.76 30.84 -25.79
C PHE A 468 0.59 32.09 -24.93
N ASN A 469 0.49 33.25 -25.59
CA ASN A 469 0.16 34.54 -24.97
C ASN A 469 -1.30 34.92 -25.32
N GLY A 470 -2.06 35.41 -24.33
CA GLY A 470 -3.37 36.01 -24.50
C GLY A 470 -4.52 35.12 -24.04
N ASN A 471 -5.76 35.48 -24.41
CA ASN A 471 -6.98 34.88 -23.85
C ASN A 471 -7.84 34.12 -24.87
N ASN A 472 -7.52 34.19 -26.17
CA ASN A 472 -8.43 33.79 -27.24
C ASN A 472 -8.16 32.40 -27.84
N ARG A 473 -7.22 31.63 -27.27
CA ARG A 473 -6.83 30.31 -27.81
C ARG A 473 -7.44 29.11 -27.09
N THR A 474 -8.06 29.30 -25.93
CA THR A 474 -8.87 28.29 -25.22
C THR A 474 -9.90 28.96 -24.31
N ILE A 475 -10.67 28.18 -23.57
CA ILE A 475 -11.69 28.67 -22.63
C ILE A 475 -11.22 28.47 -21.20
N GLY A 476 -11.33 29.53 -20.39
CA GLY A 476 -11.01 29.53 -18.98
C GLY A 476 -11.32 30.89 -18.33
N THR A 477 -10.97 31.03 -17.07
CA THR A 477 -11.13 32.24 -16.27
C THR A 477 -9.76 32.80 -15.90
N THR A 478 -9.45 34.02 -16.34
CA THR A 478 -8.23 34.72 -15.92
C THR A 478 -8.32 35.14 -14.45
N ILE A 479 -7.19 35.42 -13.80
CA ILE A 479 -7.17 35.84 -12.39
C ILE A 479 -7.95 37.16 -12.18
N VAL A 480 -7.86 38.13 -13.10
CA VAL A 480 -8.67 39.37 -13.00
C VAL A 480 -10.16 39.09 -13.16
N ALA A 481 -10.54 38.17 -14.05
CA ALA A 481 -11.94 37.78 -14.21
C ALA A 481 -12.45 37.07 -12.95
N ALA A 482 -11.66 36.17 -12.38
CA ALA A 482 -11.95 35.52 -11.11
C ALA A 482 -12.11 36.52 -9.95
N ILE A 483 -11.23 37.52 -9.86
CA ILE A 483 -11.35 38.58 -8.85
C ILE A 483 -12.66 39.36 -9.04
N LYS A 484 -13.00 39.76 -10.27
CA LYS A 484 -14.26 40.45 -10.57
C LYS A 484 -15.50 39.61 -10.25
N ASN A 485 -15.43 38.29 -10.44
CA ASN A 485 -16.50 37.35 -10.09
C ASN A 485 -16.68 37.17 -8.57
N THR A 486 -15.63 37.46 -7.78
CA THR A 486 -15.59 37.18 -6.33
C THR A 486 -15.86 38.41 -5.47
N ILE A 487 -15.48 39.60 -5.95
CA ILE A 487 -15.59 40.87 -5.24
C ILE A 487 -17.06 41.30 -5.10
N ASP A 488 -17.38 42.05 -4.05
CA ASP A 488 -18.71 42.65 -3.89
C ASP A 488 -19.00 43.61 -5.07
N PRO A 489 -20.19 43.57 -5.69
CA PRO A 489 -20.53 44.43 -6.84
C PRO A 489 -20.40 45.93 -6.58
N SER A 490 -20.42 46.38 -5.33
CA SER A 490 -20.18 47.79 -4.95
C SER A 490 -18.70 48.20 -4.96
N THR A 491 -17.77 47.23 -5.04
CA THR A 491 -16.32 47.49 -5.08
C THR A 491 -15.86 47.77 -6.50
N ASN A 492 -15.22 48.91 -6.73
CA ASN A 492 -14.65 49.23 -8.04
C ASN A 492 -13.30 48.53 -8.26
N VAL A 493 -13.23 47.59 -9.22
CA VAL A 493 -12.00 46.90 -9.61
C VAL A 493 -11.34 47.59 -10.80
N VAL A 494 -10.19 48.23 -10.57
CA VAL A 494 -9.38 48.81 -11.65
C VAL A 494 -8.28 47.83 -12.05
N PHE A 495 -8.27 47.42 -13.32
CA PHE A 495 -7.17 46.68 -13.90
C PHE A 495 -6.23 47.64 -14.65
N LYS A 496 -4.93 47.58 -14.33
CA LYS A 496 -3.88 48.25 -15.10
C LYS A 496 -2.63 47.40 -15.05
N GLU A 497 -2.18 46.94 -16.22
CA GLU A 497 -1.10 45.94 -16.32
C GLU A 497 0.23 46.42 -15.70
N ASN A 498 0.72 47.60 -16.07
CA ASN A 498 1.97 48.16 -15.55
C ASN A 498 1.78 49.62 -15.08
N PRO A 499 1.19 49.85 -13.89
CA PRO A 499 1.02 51.19 -13.34
C PRO A 499 2.37 51.74 -12.83
N ASN A 500 2.59 53.04 -13.03
CA ASN A 500 3.66 53.75 -12.34
C ASN A 500 3.24 54.11 -10.90
N ALA A 501 4.20 54.43 -10.04
CA ALA A 501 3.94 54.71 -8.62
C ALA A 501 2.98 55.91 -8.42
N GLU A 502 3.05 56.93 -9.28
CA GLU A 502 2.16 58.09 -9.19
C GLU A 502 0.70 57.69 -9.42
N PHE A 503 0.41 56.91 -10.46
CA PHE A 503 -0.93 56.39 -10.70
C PHE A 503 -1.49 55.63 -9.49
N VAL A 504 -0.66 54.82 -8.82
CA VAL A 504 -1.09 54.06 -7.64
C VAL A 504 -1.44 55.00 -6.49
N LYS A 505 -0.61 56.02 -6.22
CA LYS A 505 -0.81 56.99 -5.13
C LYS A 505 -2.02 57.90 -5.35
N SER A 506 -2.24 58.40 -6.57
CA SER A 506 -3.31 59.38 -6.83
C SER A 506 -4.72 58.77 -6.92
N ASN A 507 -4.88 57.45 -6.84
CA ASN A 507 -6.15 56.76 -7.12
C ASN A 507 -6.88 56.18 -5.90
N ASN A 508 -6.35 56.36 -4.69
CA ASN A 508 -6.95 55.95 -3.40
C ASN A 508 -7.45 54.48 -3.38
N PHE A 509 -6.58 53.54 -3.75
CA PHE A 509 -6.89 52.10 -3.68
C PHE A 509 -6.79 51.57 -2.24
N SER A 510 -7.69 50.65 -1.86
CA SER A 510 -7.69 50.02 -0.54
C SER A 510 -6.59 48.97 -0.38
N TYR A 511 -6.35 48.18 -1.43
CA TYR A 511 -5.23 47.23 -1.55
C TYR A 511 -4.99 46.94 -3.04
N ALA A 512 -3.82 46.37 -3.35
CA ALA A 512 -3.47 45.92 -4.70
C ALA A 512 -3.16 44.42 -4.77
N ILE A 513 -3.51 43.80 -5.88
CA ILE A 513 -3.11 42.44 -6.25
C ILE A 513 -2.23 42.54 -7.50
N VAL A 514 -0.98 42.10 -7.40
CA VAL A 514 0.01 42.12 -8.48
C VAL A 514 0.29 40.70 -8.93
N VAL A 515 -0.04 40.36 -10.17
CA VAL A 515 0.15 39.02 -10.73
C VAL A 515 1.23 39.07 -11.81
N VAL A 516 2.38 38.48 -11.54
CA VAL A 516 3.57 38.51 -12.41
C VAL A 516 4.26 37.14 -12.40
N GLY A 517 5.20 36.89 -13.31
CA GLY A 517 5.72 35.54 -13.44
C GLY A 517 6.65 35.26 -14.61
N GLU A 518 6.90 33.98 -14.84
CA GLU A 518 7.56 33.47 -16.05
C GLU A 518 6.59 33.47 -17.24
N HIS A 519 7.10 33.65 -18.46
CA HIS A 519 6.32 33.33 -19.66
C HIS A 519 6.22 31.80 -19.84
N PRO A 520 5.26 31.30 -20.63
CA PRO A 520 5.23 29.89 -21.03
C PRO A 520 6.53 29.43 -21.68
N TYR A 521 6.96 28.22 -21.33
CA TYR A 521 8.10 27.51 -21.90
C TYR A 521 7.89 26.00 -21.76
N ALA A 522 8.58 25.22 -22.57
CA ALA A 522 8.71 23.78 -22.44
C ALA A 522 10.13 23.34 -22.83
N GLU A 523 10.66 22.34 -22.11
CA GLU A 523 11.92 21.68 -22.48
C GLU A 523 13.11 22.65 -22.52
N THR A 524 13.92 22.60 -23.58
CA THR A 524 15.16 23.36 -23.70
C THR A 524 14.93 24.87 -23.70
N ASP A 525 13.82 25.36 -24.25
CA ASP A 525 13.48 26.80 -24.23
C ASP A 525 13.22 27.32 -22.81
N GLY A 526 12.92 26.41 -21.87
CA GLY A 526 12.76 26.70 -20.47
C GLY A 526 14.04 26.64 -19.64
N ASP A 527 15.16 26.16 -20.17
CA ASP A 527 16.40 26.10 -19.41
C ASP A 527 16.86 27.52 -19.06
N SER A 528 17.09 27.79 -17.77
CA SER A 528 17.44 29.14 -17.32
C SER A 528 18.48 29.11 -16.20
N MET A 529 19.61 29.77 -16.45
CA MET A 529 20.70 29.88 -15.47
C MET A 529 20.53 31.01 -14.46
N ASN A 530 19.58 31.94 -14.69
CA ASN A 530 19.37 33.11 -13.83
C ASN A 530 18.06 33.05 -13.03
N LEU A 531 17.06 32.28 -13.47
CA LEU A 531 15.75 32.09 -12.82
C LEU A 531 15.08 33.41 -12.36
N THR A 532 15.25 34.48 -13.14
CA THR A 532 14.60 35.78 -12.89
C THR A 532 13.32 35.92 -13.72
N ILE A 533 12.25 36.45 -13.12
CA ILE A 533 11.00 36.76 -13.84
C ILE A 533 11.17 37.95 -14.81
N ALA A 534 10.40 37.95 -15.90
CA ALA A 534 10.48 38.95 -16.96
C ALA A 534 9.98 40.34 -16.50
N ASP A 535 10.50 41.41 -17.09
CA ASP A 535 9.96 42.77 -16.95
C ASP A 535 8.99 43.09 -18.12
N PRO A 536 7.87 43.81 -17.91
CA PRO A 536 7.41 44.45 -16.68
C PRO A 536 6.85 43.47 -15.64
N GLY A 537 7.59 43.28 -14.55
CA GLY A 537 7.27 42.35 -13.47
C GLY A 537 7.92 42.83 -12.17
N PRO A 538 9.26 42.75 -12.06
CA PRO A 538 10.04 43.48 -11.06
C PRO A 538 9.67 44.96 -10.94
N THR A 539 9.52 45.65 -12.06
CA THR A 539 9.16 47.08 -12.08
C THR A 539 7.74 47.30 -11.57
N THR A 540 6.79 46.43 -11.94
CA THR A 540 5.41 46.49 -11.44
C THR A 540 5.33 46.24 -9.93
N ILE A 541 6.06 45.24 -9.42
CA ILE A 541 6.15 44.98 -7.96
C ILE A 541 6.67 46.23 -7.25
N ARG A 542 7.79 46.80 -7.68
CA ARG A 542 8.37 48.01 -7.06
C ARG A 542 7.41 49.19 -7.06
N ASN A 543 6.75 49.46 -8.19
CA ASN A 543 5.86 50.60 -8.34
C ASN A 543 4.59 50.49 -7.48
N VAL A 544 4.01 49.29 -7.40
CA VAL A 544 2.75 49.07 -6.67
C VAL A 544 3.00 48.86 -5.18
N CYS A 545 3.85 47.89 -4.84
CA CYS A 545 4.13 47.51 -3.46
C CYS A 545 4.94 48.57 -2.69
N GLY A 546 5.73 49.38 -3.40
CA GLY A 546 6.40 50.55 -2.81
C GLY A 546 5.45 51.72 -2.52
N ALA A 547 4.24 51.72 -3.09
CA ALA A 547 3.27 52.81 -2.94
C ALA A 547 2.10 52.47 -2.00
N MET A 548 1.77 51.19 -1.83
CA MET A 548 0.64 50.75 -1.00
C MET A 548 0.76 49.26 -0.62
N LYS A 549 -0.12 48.79 0.28
CA LYS A 549 -0.20 47.37 0.62
C LYS A 549 -0.53 46.52 -0.59
N CYS A 550 0.27 45.48 -0.83
CA CYS A 550 0.10 44.63 -2.00
C CYS A 550 0.17 43.12 -1.69
N VAL A 551 -0.57 42.34 -2.45
CA VAL A 551 -0.41 40.89 -2.56
C VAL A 551 0.27 40.61 -3.90
N VAL A 552 1.43 39.96 -3.88
CA VAL A 552 2.10 39.48 -5.09
C VAL A 552 1.77 37.99 -5.30
N ILE A 553 1.24 37.66 -6.47
CA ILE A 553 0.96 36.30 -6.91
C ILE A 553 1.96 35.97 -8.03
N ILE A 554 2.81 34.99 -7.79
CA ILE A 554 3.84 34.54 -8.75
C ILE A 554 3.31 33.36 -9.55
N ILE A 555 3.22 33.54 -10.87
CA ILE A 555 2.95 32.48 -11.85
C ILE A 555 4.29 31.97 -12.37
N SER A 556 4.63 30.72 -12.08
CA SER A 556 5.96 30.17 -12.42
C SER A 556 5.95 28.65 -12.47
N GLY A 557 6.80 28.07 -13.31
CA GLY A 557 6.96 26.61 -13.36
C GLY A 557 7.83 26.05 -12.23
N ARG A 558 8.41 26.91 -11.40
CA ARG A 558 9.51 26.59 -10.47
C ARG A 558 9.80 27.76 -9.52
N PRO A 559 10.58 27.55 -8.45
CA PRO A 559 11.14 28.65 -7.67
C PRO A 559 11.94 29.62 -8.54
N VAL A 560 11.77 30.91 -8.30
CA VAL A 560 12.42 32.02 -9.03
C VAL A 560 13.01 33.03 -8.06
N VAL A 561 13.93 33.87 -8.54
CA VAL A 561 14.55 34.96 -7.75
C VAL A 561 13.47 35.95 -7.30
N ILE A 562 13.18 35.97 -6.00
CA ILE A 562 12.18 36.87 -5.39
C ILE A 562 12.72 37.68 -4.20
N GLU A 563 13.82 37.24 -3.59
CA GLU A 563 14.44 37.85 -2.41
C GLU A 563 14.58 39.39 -2.51
N PRO A 564 15.06 39.98 -3.62
CA PRO A 564 15.27 41.43 -3.72
C PRO A 564 14.00 42.28 -3.55
N TYR A 565 12.81 41.67 -3.71
CA TYR A 565 11.53 42.37 -3.65
C TYR A 565 10.79 42.14 -2.33
N LEU A 566 11.19 41.13 -1.55
CA LEU A 566 10.45 40.66 -0.37
C LEU A 566 10.19 41.75 0.67
N ALA A 567 11.09 42.73 0.81
CA ALA A 567 10.93 43.84 1.74
C ALA A 567 9.70 44.70 1.43
N SER A 568 9.38 44.89 0.15
CA SER A 568 8.23 45.68 -0.31
C SER A 568 6.90 44.91 -0.35
N ILE A 569 6.95 43.57 -0.43
CA ILE A 569 5.77 42.73 -0.62
C ILE A 569 5.09 42.45 0.73
N ASP A 570 3.81 42.76 0.91
CA ASP A 570 3.11 42.43 2.16
C ASP A 570 2.69 40.96 2.21
N ALA A 571 2.13 40.42 1.13
CA ALA A 571 1.83 39.00 1.01
C ALA A 571 2.33 38.43 -0.31
N LEU A 572 2.86 37.20 -0.28
CA LEU A 572 3.45 36.53 -1.42
C LEU A 572 2.83 35.14 -1.58
N VAL A 573 2.28 34.86 -2.77
CA VAL A 573 1.69 33.56 -3.12
C VAL A 573 2.44 32.96 -4.30
N ALA A 574 2.91 31.72 -4.16
CA ALA A 574 3.33 30.91 -5.29
C ALA A 574 2.11 30.19 -5.85
N ALA A 575 1.70 30.58 -7.06
CA ALA A 575 0.54 30.01 -7.74
C ALA A 575 0.88 28.95 -8.78
N TRP A 576 2.18 28.72 -9.01
CA TRP A 576 2.69 27.78 -10.00
C TRP A 576 2.18 28.11 -11.41
N LEU A 577 1.74 27.11 -12.16
CA LEU A 577 1.01 27.25 -13.43
C LEU A 577 -0.38 26.66 -13.22
N PRO A 578 -1.38 27.46 -12.77
CA PRO A 578 -2.66 26.95 -12.28
C PRO A 578 -3.62 26.43 -13.36
N GLY A 579 -3.36 26.65 -14.65
CA GLY A 579 -4.25 26.17 -15.73
C GLY A 579 -5.44 27.11 -15.97
N THR A 580 -6.57 26.57 -16.46
CA THR A 580 -7.68 27.42 -16.96
C THR A 580 -8.56 28.02 -15.88
N GLU A 581 -8.52 27.50 -14.66
CA GLU A 581 -9.53 27.80 -13.62
C GLU A 581 -9.00 28.80 -12.59
N GLY A 582 -8.73 30.03 -13.03
CA GLY A 582 -8.19 31.12 -12.19
C GLY A 582 -9.07 31.49 -10.99
N GLN A 583 -10.34 31.03 -10.98
CA GLN A 583 -11.25 31.16 -9.84
C GLN A 583 -10.68 30.51 -8.56
N GLY A 584 -9.91 29.42 -8.68
CA GLY A 584 -9.27 28.78 -7.53
C GLY A 584 -8.23 29.68 -6.83
N VAL A 585 -7.69 30.68 -7.53
CA VAL A 585 -6.82 31.71 -6.93
C VAL A 585 -7.63 32.68 -6.08
N ALA A 586 -8.74 33.19 -6.61
CA ALA A 586 -9.60 34.12 -5.90
C ALA A 586 -10.23 33.47 -4.64
N ASP A 587 -10.58 32.17 -4.73
CA ASP A 587 -11.16 31.39 -3.63
C ASP A 587 -10.38 31.51 -2.30
N VAL A 588 -9.05 31.46 -2.36
CA VAL A 588 -8.20 31.53 -1.15
C VAL A 588 -7.72 32.95 -0.84
N VAL A 589 -7.54 33.79 -1.87
CA VAL A 589 -7.15 35.20 -1.68
C VAL A 589 -8.23 35.98 -0.94
N PHE A 590 -9.49 35.67 -1.16
CA PHE A 590 -10.64 36.31 -0.50
C PHE A 590 -11.28 35.45 0.61
N GLY A 591 -10.67 34.32 0.98
CA GLY A 591 -11.05 33.56 2.17
C GLY A 591 -12.31 32.70 2.05
N ASP A 592 -12.78 32.36 0.84
CA ASP A 592 -13.80 31.30 0.69
C ASP A 592 -13.24 29.94 1.13
N TYR A 593 -11.94 29.75 0.92
CA TYR A 593 -11.16 28.62 1.41
C TYR A 593 -9.86 29.09 2.05
N GLY A 594 -9.27 28.23 2.87
CA GLY A 594 -7.95 28.43 3.45
C GLY A 594 -6.81 28.05 2.50
N PHE A 595 -5.68 28.76 2.59
CA PHE A 595 -4.43 28.29 1.99
C PHE A 595 -3.97 27.02 2.70
N THR A 596 -3.65 25.98 1.92
CA THR A 596 -3.20 24.68 2.46
C THR A 596 -1.93 24.16 1.81
N GLY A 597 -1.56 24.67 0.62
CA GLY A 597 -0.43 24.16 -0.14
C GLY A 597 0.92 24.31 0.57
N LYS A 598 1.84 23.37 0.27
CA LYS A 598 3.20 23.33 0.82
C LYS A 598 4.24 23.14 -0.27
N LEU A 599 5.29 23.96 -0.25
CA LEU A 599 6.36 24.03 -1.26
C LEU A 599 6.94 22.66 -1.61
N PRO A 600 6.60 22.04 -2.76
CA PRO A 600 7.11 20.72 -3.20
C PRO A 600 8.56 20.78 -3.67
N ARG A 601 9.16 21.97 -3.62
CA ARG A 601 10.53 22.24 -3.97
C ARG A 601 11.11 23.27 -3.01
N THR A 602 12.41 23.19 -2.83
CA THR A 602 13.19 24.17 -2.12
C THR A 602 13.20 25.50 -2.87
N TRP A 603 12.90 26.61 -2.18
CA TRP A 603 13.05 27.95 -2.75
C TRP A 603 14.42 28.51 -2.38
N PHE A 604 15.29 28.70 -3.36
CA PHE A 604 16.65 29.19 -3.16
C PHE A 604 16.68 30.71 -2.85
N LYS A 605 17.75 31.18 -2.20
CA LYS A 605 18.04 32.61 -2.01
C LYS A 605 18.67 33.19 -3.27
N THR A 606 19.73 32.55 -3.75
CA THR A 606 20.44 32.92 -4.99
C THR A 606 20.65 31.69 -5.86
N VAL A 607 20.73 31.88 -7.18
CA VAL A 607 20.93 30.77 -8.13
C VAL A 607 22.29 30.07 -7.98
N ASP A 608 23.27 30.73 -7.35
CA ASP A 608 24.60 30.18 -7.09
C ASP A 608 24.58 29.02 -6.08
N GLN A 609 23.49 28.90 -5.29
CA GLN A 609 23.29 27.77 -4.38
C GLN A 609 22.96 26.47 -5.12
N LEU A 610 22.54 26.53 -6.39
CA LEU A 610 21.99 25.39 -7.11
C LEU A 610 23.06 24.45 -7.69
N PRO A 611 22.86 23.12 -7.62
CA PRO A 611 21.69 22.43 -7.07
C PRO A 611 21.73 22.39 -5.52
N MET A 612 20.57 22.61 -4.92
CA MET A 612 20.36 22.53 -3.46
C MET A 612 18.95 22.00 -3.21
N ASN A 613 18.87 20.84 -2.56
CA ASN A 613 17.62 20.13 -2.29
C ASN A 613 17.54 19.74 -0.82
N VAL A 614 16.33 19.43 -0.35
CA VAL A 614 16.11 18.93 1.00
C VAL A 614 16.99 17.70 1.28
N GLY A 615 17.69 17.72 2.41
CA GLY A 615 18.63 16.68 2.85
C GLY A 615 20.10 16.93 2.48
N ASP A 616 20.40 17.93 1.64
CA ASP A 616 21.80 18.26 1.31
C ASP A 616 22.54 18.89 2.51
N PRO A 617 23.85 18.65 2.70
CA PRO A 617 24.62 19.24 3.80
C PRO A 617 24.70 20.78 3.75
N HIS A 618 24.65 21.37 2.56
CA HIS A 618 24.71 22.82 2.31
C HIS A 618 23.32 23.48 2.19
N TYR A 619 22.29 22.87 2.78
CA TYR A 619 20.91 23.31 2.65
C TYR A 619 20.62 24.65 3.38
N ASP A 620 20.60 25.75 2.62
CA ASP A 620 20.33 27.11 3.10
C ASP A 620 19.25 27.84 2.26
N PRO A 621 17.98 27.42 2.34
CA PRO A 621 16.91 27.94 1.49
C PRO A 621 16.38 29.31 1.93
N LEU A 622 15.78 30.05 0.99
CA LEU A 622 14.93 31.21 1.30
C LEU A 622 13.62 30.75 1.95
N TYR A 623 12.99 29.74 1.34
CA TYR A 623 11.87 29.02 1.92
C TYR A 623 12.15 27.51 1.81
N PRO A 624 12.19 26.77 2.92
CA PRO A 624 12.52 25.35 2.89
C PRO A 624 11.41 24.55 2.18
N PHE A 625 11.78 23.43 1.58
CA PHE A 625 10.83 22.39 1.19
C PHE A 625 9.81 22.12 2.29
N GLY A 626 8.53 22.01 1.90
CA GLY A 626 7.41 21.82 2.83
C GLY A 626 6.90 23.09 3.49
N PHE A 627 7.52 24.25 3.26
CA PHE A 627 7.03 25.53 3.78
C PHE A 627 5.70 25.95 3.12
N GLY A 628 4.85 26.63 3.88
CA GLY A 628 3.61 27.24 3.40
C GLY A 628 2.75 27.69 4.56
N ILE A 629 2.41 28.98 4.60
CA ILE A 629 1.51 29.57 5.60
C ILE A 629 0.08 29.10 5.32
N THR A 630 -0.67 28.80 6.36
CA THR A 630 -2.07 28.39 6.25
C THR A 630 -3.00 29.52 6.67
N THR A 631 -4.18 29.58 6.09
CA THR A 631 -5.25 30.50 6.52
C THR A 631 -6.53 29.71 6.76
N GLU A 632 -7.42 30.26 7.58
CA GLU A 632 -8.77 29.73 7.76
C GLU A 632 -9.74 30.44 6.80
N PRO A 633 -10.81 29.76 6.35
CA PRO A 633 -11.90 30.42 5.62
C PRO A 633 -12.53 31.53 6.47
N THR A 634 -12.83 32.68 5.87
CA THR A 634 -13.65 33.71 6.50
C THR A 634 -15.08 33.20 6.58
N THR A 635 -15.52 32.80 7.77
CA THR A 635 -16.92 32.54 8.02
C THR A 635 -17.74 33.76 7.62
N ARG A 636 -18.80 33.57 6.83
CA ARG A 636 -19.87 34.58 6.77
C ARG A 636 -20.28 34.85 8.22
N GLN A 637 -20.11 36.07 8.69
CA GLN A 637 -21.10 36.63 9.60
C GLN A 637 -22.42 36.64 8.83
N SER A 638 -23.15 35.52 8.88
CA SER A 638 -24.58 35.53 8.63
C SER A 638 -25.22 36.08 9.90
N ASP A 639 -25.34 37.40 9.95
CA ASP A 639 -26.55 38.02 10.47
C ASP A 639 -27.69 37.57 9.55
N ASP A 640 -28.13 36.34 9.79
CA ASP A 640 -29.51 35.87 9.64
C ASP A 640 -29.49 34.39 9.97
N ASN A 641 -29.93 34.17 11.19
CA ASN A 641 -30.39 32.92 11.74
C ASN A 641 -31.59 32.42 10.93
N PRO A 642 -31.49 31.23 10.32
CA PRO A 642 -32.56 30.28 10.53
C PRO A 642 -31.92 28.94 10.87
N PHE A 643 -31.66 28.69 12.15
CA PHE A 643 -31.81 27.42 12.89
C PHE A 643 -31.23 27.53 14.32
N LEU A 644 -31.42 28.67 14.98
CA LEU A 644 -31.75 28.74 16.39
C LEU A 644 -33.25 29.00 16.47
N THR A 645 -34.01 27.97 16.11
CA THR A 645 -35.31 27.72 16.72
C THR A 645 -35.13 26.46 17.54
N ASN A 646 -35.05 26.63 18.85
CA ASN A 646 -35.27 25.61 19.88
C ASN A 646 -35.19 24.16 19.40
N ALA A 647 -33.97 23.62 19.36
CA ALA A 647 -33.76 22.18 19.38
C ALA A 647 -32.70 21.88 20.45
N ASP A 648 -33.20 21.48 21.60
CA ASP A 648 -32.54 20.56 22.49
C ASP A 648 -31.51 19.63 21.78
N THR A 649 -30.27 19.67 22.28
CA THR A 649 -29.49 18.47 22.68
C THR A 649 -29.42 17.27 21.70
N LYS A 650 -28.92 17.41 20.46
CA LYS A 650 -28.46 16.23 19.68
C LYS A 650 -26.92 16.13 19.64
N MET A 651 -26.38 15.19 20.42
CA MET A 651 -24.95 14.81 20.39
C MET A 651 -24.65 14.07 19.08
N ILE A 652 -24.04 14.72 18.09
CA ILE A 652 -23.79 14.16 16.74
C ILE A 652 -23.01 12.85 16.81
N TYR A 653 -22.02 12.74 17.71
CA TYR A 653 -21.26 11.50 17.88
C TYR A 653 -22.10 10.29 18.33
N LYS A 654 -23.31 10.51 18.88
CA LYS A 654 -24.26 9.45 19.24
C LYS A 654 -25.19 9.05 18.09
N ASP A 655 -25.21 9.79 16.98
CA ASP A 655 -26.04 9.45 15.82
C ASP A 655 -25.32 8.43 14.94
N SER A 656 -25.79 7.18 14.97
CA SER A 656 -25.19 6.07 14.23
C SER A 656 -25.31 6.21 12.70
N ASN A 657 -26.16 7.12 12.20
CA ASN A 657 -26.28 7.39 10.77
C ASN A 657 -25.19 8.34 10.25
N GLN A 658 -24.41 8.96 11.13
CA GLN A 658 -23.37 9.90 10.75
C GLN A 658 -22.05 9.18 10.41
N PRO A 659 -21.29 9.64 9.40
CA PRO A 659 -19.97 9.10 9.09
C PRO A 659 -19.02 9.12 10.30
N TYR A 660 -18.18 8.10 10.44
CA TYR A 660 -17.27 7.97 11.60
C TYR A 660 -16.37 9.20 11.79
N ASN A 661 -15.83 9.78 10.73
CA ASN A 661 -15.00 10.98 10.80
C ASN A 661 -15.75 12.20 11.37
N VAL A 662 -17.05 12.34 11.07
CA VAL A 662 -17.91 13.39 11.61
C VAL A 662 -18.16 13.16 13.11
N ARG A 663 -18.49 11.92 13.48
CA ARG A 663 -18.73 11.53 14.88
C ARG A 663 -17.47 11.72 15.75
N ILE A 664 -16.30 11.33 15.24
CA ILE A 664 -15.03 11.48 15.94
C ILE A 664 -14.68 12.97 16.11
N LYS A 665 -14.85 13.79 15.07
CA LYS A 665 -14.57 15.23 15.16
C LYS A 665 -15.48 15.91 16.19
N ASP A 666 -16.77 15.59 16.20
CA ASP A 666 -17.72 16.10 17.19
C ASP A 666 -17.32 15.65 18.61
N LEU A 667 -16.98 14.37 18.80
CA LEU A 667 -16.60 13.86 20.12
C LEU A 667 -15.31 14.48 20.64
N ILE A 668 -14.23 14.52 19.84
CA ILE A 668 -12.95 15.12 20.24
C ILE A 668 -13.12 16.61 20.59
N GLY A 669 -13.94 17.34 19.82
CA GLY A 669 -14.23 18.76 20.09
C GLY A 669 -14.96 19.00 21.42
N ARG A 670 -15.55 17.95 22.01
CA ARG A 670 -16.23 18.01 23.32
C ARG A 670 -15.37 17.53 24.48
N MET A 671 -14.25 16.84 24.22
CA MET A 671 -13.45 16.18 25.25
C MET A 671 -12.50 17.15 25.97
N THR A 672 -12.39 17.02 27.30
CA THR A 672 -11.33 17.66 28.08
C THR A 672 -9.99 16.94 27.86
N LEU A 673 -8.89 17.53 28.36
CA LEU A 673 -7.58 16.86 28.31
C LEU A 673 -7.60 15.56 29.11
N GLU A 674 -8.23 15.55 30.28
CA GLU A 674 -8.34 14.38 31.15
C GLU A 674 -9.16 13.27 30.48
N GLU A 675 -10.24 13.60 29.78
CA GLU A 675 -11.01 12.62 29.00
C GLU A 675 -10.19 12.06 27.82
N LYS A 676 -9.36 12.90 27.18
CA LYS A 676 -8.45 12.47 26.11
C LYS A 676 -7.35 11.54 26.62
N ILE A 677 -6.68 11.91 27.69
CA ILE A 677 -5.66 11.07 28.36
C ILE A 677 -6.30 9.77 28.86
N GLY A 678 -7.49 9.83 29.44
CA GLY A 678 -8.25 8.65 29.87
C GLY A 678 -8.45 7.64 28.74
N GLN A 679 -8.76 8.11 27.51
CA GLN A 679 -8.88 7.23 26.35
C GLN A 679 -7.57 6.53 25.95
N MET A 680 -6.41 7.13 26.26
CA MET A 680 -5.09 6.59 25.95
C MET A 680 -4.62 5.54 26.97
N ILE A 681 -5.43 5.19 27.96
CA ILE A 681 -5.04 4.29 29.05
C ILE A 681 -5.79 2.97 28.95
N GLN A 682 -5.05 1.88 29.10
CA GLN A 682 -5.57 0.55 29.36
C GLN A 682 -5.07 0.05 30.73
N ILE A 683 -5.98 -0.35 31.62
CA ILE A 683 -5.64 -0.84 32.97
C ILE A 683 -6.11 -2.27 33.20
N GLU A 684 -5.53 -2.93 34.20
CA GLU A 684 -5.89 -4.28 34.58
C GLU A 684 -7.19 -4.30 35.41
N ARG A 685 -8.00 -5.35 35.24
CA ARG A 685 -9.30 -5.47 35.93
C ARG A 685 -9.23 -5.48 37.46
N ASN A 686 -8.13 -5.91 38.07
CA ASN A 686 -7.96 -6.02 39.52
C ASN A 686 -7.79 -4.65 40.19
N VAL A 687 -7.36 -3.63 39.45
CA VAL A 687 -7.27 -2.24 39.95
C VAL A 687 -8.45 -1.38 39.47
N SER A 688 -9.43 -1.99 38.83
CA SER A 688 -10.58 -1.31 38.24
C SER A 688 -11.82 -1.40 39.13
N SER A 689 -12.67 -0.38 39.06
CA SER A 689 -14.02 -0.36 39.59
C SER A 689 -14.89 0.56 38.74
N PRO A 690 -16.24 0.47 38.77
CA PRO A 690 -17.10 1.41 38.05
C PRO A 690 -16.80 2.87 38.38
N GLU A 691 -16.36 3.15 39.62
CA GLU A 691 -15.94 4.48 40.04
C GLU A 691 -14.63 4.92 39.36
N VAL A 692 -13.61 4.05 39.33
CA VAL A 692 -12.33 4.32 38.64
C VAL A 692 -12.57 4.59 37.15
N MET A 693 -13.39 3.77 36.50
CA MET A 693 -13.77 3.91 35.09
C MET A 693 -14.37 5.28 34.80
N ARG A 694 -15.32 5.71 35.65
CA ARG A 694 -15.99 7.00 35.50
C ARG A 694 -15.05 8.17 35.83
N LYS A 695 -14.30 8.08 36.92
CA LYS A 695 -13.49 9.19 37.47
C LYS A 695 -12.32 9.56 36.57
N TYR A 696 -11.66 8.55 35.97
CA TYR A 696 -10.47 8.74 35.15
C TYR A 696 -10.72 8.53 33.65
N PHE A 697 -11.99 8.38 33.24
CA PHE A 697 -12.41 8.27 31.83
C PHE A 697 -11.68 7.17 31.04
N ILE A 698 -11.39 6.06 31.72
CA ILE A 698 -10.52 4.99 31.24
C ILE A 698 -11.02 4.43 29.90
N GLY A 699 -10.13 4.43 28.90
CA GLY A 699 -10.42 4.05 27.53
C GLY A 699 -10.53 2.55 27.31
N SER A 700 -9.80 1.76 28.10
CA SER A 700 -9.73 0.31 27.92
C SER A 700 -9.41 -0.43 29.22
N LEU A 701 -9.85 -1.69 29.31
CA LEU A 701 -9.37 -2.65 30.29
C LEU A 701 -8.70 -3.84 29.59
N LEU A 702 -7.93 -4.60 30.36
CA LEU A 702 -7.57 -5.96 29.99
C LEU A 702 -7.67 -6.94 31.16
N SER A 703 -7.72 -8.23 30.79
CA SER A 703 -7.33 -9.35 31.66
C SER A 703 -5.97 -9.89 31.21
N GLY A 704 -4.98 -9.84 32.08
CA GLY A 704 -3.71 -10.56 31.87
C GLY A 704 -3.87 -12.08 32.00
N GLY A 705 -2.82 -12.84 31.69
CA GLY A 705 -2.86 -14.31 31.78
C GLY A 705 -3.13 -14.80 33.21
N GLY A 706 -4.28 -15.43 33.43
CA GLY A 706 -4.76 -15.86 34.76
C GLY A 706 -5.63 -14.85 35.50
N SER A 707 -5.96 -13.72 34.91
CA SER A 707 -6.84 -12.71 35.52
C SER A 707 -8.31 -12.97 35.22
N GLU A 708 -8.86 -14.01 35.86
CA GLU A 708 -10.28 -14.35 35.82
C GLU A 708 -11.09 -13.59 36.90
N PRO A 709 -12.41 -13.39 36.72
CA PRO A 709 -13.28 -12.75 37.73
C PRO A 709 -13.27 -13.52 39.06
N THR A 710 -13.43 -14.83 38.97
CA THR A 710 -13.45 -15.82 40.05
C THR A 710 -12.85 -17.13 39.54
N PRO A 711 -12.31 -17.99 40.41
CA PRO A 711 -11.78 -19.29 39.98
C PRO A 711 -12.80 -20.11 39.19
N GLN A 712 -12.44 -20.54 37.98
CA GLN A 712 -13.32 -21.29 37.08
C GLN A 712 -14.60 -20.53 36.69
N ALA A 713 -14.49 -19.20 36.54
CA ALA A 713 -15.59 -18.32 36.18
C ALA A 713 -16.38 -18.83 34.96
N SER A 714 -17.71 -18.80 35.08
CA SER A 714 -18.62 -19.09 33.97
C SER A 714 -18.63 -17.92 32.96
N PRO A 715 -19.10 -18.14 31.71
CA PRO A 715 -19.33 -17.03 30.77
C PRO A 715 -20.14 -15.88 31.35
N LYS A 716 -21.11 -16.21 32.23
CA LYS A 716 -21.99 -15.22 32.86
C LYS A 716 -21.24 -14.34 33.87
N ASP A 717 -20.33 -14.93 34.65
CA ASP A 717 -19.50 -14.18 35.61
C ASP A 717 -18.61 -13.17 34.87
N TRP A 718 -18.06 -13.56 33.71
CA TRP A 718 -17.32 -12.65 32.83
C TRP A 718 -18.21 -11.54 32.27
N ILE A 719 -19.38 -11.88 31.73
CA ILE A 719 -20.35 -10.92 31.20
C ILE A 719 -20.75 -9.89 32.25
N ASP A 720 -21.04 -10.35 33.48
CA ASP A 720 -21.45 -9.48 34.58
C ASP A 720 -20.34 -8.49 34.95
N MET A 721 -19.10 -8.98 35.08
CA MET A 721 -17.93 -8.14 35.33
C MET A 721 -17.72 -7.10 34.21
N VAL A 722 -17.71 -7.54 32.94
CA VAL A 722 -17.49 -6.64 31.79
C VAL A 722 -18.58 -5.58 31.71
N ASN A 723 -19.84 -5.96 31.89
CA ASN A 723 -20.98 -5.04 31.89
C ASN A 723 -20.93 -4.06 33.06
N GLU A 724 -20.42 -4.46 34.23
CA GLU A 724 -20.24 -3.58 35.39
C GLU A 724 -19.26 -2.44 35.08
N PHE A 725 -18.08 -2.78 34.53
CA PHE A 725 -17.09 -1.78 34.11
C PHE A 725 -17.59 -0.91 32.96
N GLN A 726 -18.32 -1.49 32.00
CA GLN A 726 -18.91 -0.74 30.91
C GLN A 726 -19.92 0.28 31.42
N LYS A 727 -20.81 -0.09 32.35
CA LYS A 727 -21.77 0.84 32.99
C LYS A 727 -21.04 1.98 33.71
N GLY A 728 -19.92 1.69 34.38
CA GLY A 728 -19.04 2.72 34.94
C GLY A 728 -18.60 3.74 33.88
N SER A 729 -18.05 3.26 32.75
CA SER A 729 -17.59 4.09 31.63
C SER A 729 -18.73 4.92 31.00
N LEU A 730 -19.88 4.28 30.76
CA LEU A 730 -21.07 4.92 30.18
C LEU A 730 -21.70 5.97 31.10
N SER A 731 -21.47 5.89 32.41
CA SER A 731 -21.93 6.89 33.39
C SER A 731 -21.06 8.15 33.46
N SER A 732 -19.96 8.22 32.68
CA SER A 732 -19.17 9.44 32.51
C SER A 732 -19.93 10.50 31.69
N ARG A 733 -19.46 11.76 31.76
CA ARG A 733 -20.10 12.92 31.10
C ARG A 733 -20.39 12.70 29.61
N LEU A 734 -19.45 12.10 28.88
CA LEU A 734 -19.59 11.81 27.44
C LEU A 734 -20.02 10.37 27.14
N GLY A 735 -20.10 9.51 28.16
CA GLY A 735 -20.54 8.12 28.01
C GLY A 735 -19.76 7.35 26.95
N ILE A 736 -18.43 7.53 26.90
CA ILE A 736 -17.58 6.84 25.92
C ILE A 736 -17.39 5.39 26.39
N PRO A 737 -17.74 4.37 25.59
CA PRO A 737 -17.58 2.97 25.98
C PRO A 737 -16.11 2.59 26.11
N MET A 738 -15.75 1.75 27.10
CA MET A 738 -14.42 1.14 27.14
C MET A 738 -14.33 -0.04 26.17
N ILE A 739 -13.13 -0.31 25.66
CA ILE A 739 -12.83 -1.52 24.91
C ILE A 739 -12.09 -2.50 25.84
N TYR A 740 -12.51 -3.77 25.89
CA TYR A 740 -11.93 -4.77 26.79
C TYR A 740 -11.06 -5.75 26.00
N GLY A 741 -9.78 -5.83 26.34
CA GLY A 741 -8.76 -6.68 25.71
C GLY A 741 -8.46 -7.98 26.48
N ILE A 742 -8.10 -9.05 25.78
CA ILE A 742 -7.58 -10.28 26.39
C ILE A 742 -6.64 -11.03 25.43
N ASP A 743 -5.69 -11.79 25.96
CA ASP A 743 -4.92 -12.77 25.19
C ASP A 743 -5.77 -14.01 24.88
N ALA A 744 -6.40 -13.99 23.70
CA ALA A 744 -7.06 -15.14 23.07
C ALA A 744 -6.21 -15.61 21.87
N VAL A 745 -5.02 -16.16 22.16
CA VAL A 745 -3.95 -16.43 21.18
C VAL A 745 -4.03 -17.82 20.56
N HIS A 746 -4.76 -18.75 21.17
CA HIS A 746 -5.00 -20.10 20.63
C HIS A 746 -6.38 -20.64 21.03
N GLY A 747 -7.41 -19.83 20.76
CA GLY A 747 -8.75 -19.96 21.34
C GLY A 747 -8.95 -18.97 22.48
N HIS A 748 -10.07 -19.05 23.20
CA HIS A 748 -10.32 -18.17 24.35
C HIS A 748 -9.61 -18.68 25.61
N ASN A 749 -8.28 -18.79 25.51
CA ASN A 749 -7.43 -19.64 26.34
C ASN A 749 -7.35 -19.27 27.82
N ASN A 750 -7.78 -18.07 28.22
CA ASN A 750 -7.84 -17.65 29.63
C ASN A 750 -9.16 -18.04 30.34
N VAL A 751 -10.10 -18.66 29.63
CA VAL A 751 -11.45 -18.93 30.15
C VAL A 751 -11.70 -20.43 30.34
N TYR A 752 -12.19 -20.78 31.53
CA TYR A 752 -12.54 -22.15 31.87
C TYR A 752 -13.60 -22.71 30.91
N LYS A 753 -13.38 -23.94 30.43
CA LYS A 753 -14.20 -24.66 29.43
C LYS A 753 -14.18 -24.12 27.99
N ALA A 754 -13.47 -23.03 27.71
CA ALA A 754 -13.24 -22.59 26.33
C ALA A 754 -12.55 -23.68 25.50
N THR A 755 -12.72 -23.61 24.18
CA THR A 755 -11.97 -24.48 23.26
C THR A 755 -10.53 -23.99 23.14
N ILE A 756 -9.58 -24.91 23.32
CA ILE A 756 -8.15 -24.63 23.22
C ILE A 756 -7.61 -25.27 21.95
N PHE A 757 -7.20 -24.45 20.99
CA PHE A 757 -6.60 -24.88 19.74
C PHE A 757 -5.11 -25.20 19.91
N PRO A 758 -4.51 -25.94 18.97
CA PRO A 758 -3.06 -26.02 18.87
C PRO A 758 -2.45 -24.62 18.80
N HIS A 759 -1.31 -24.42 19.45
CA HIS A 759 -0.53 -23.19 19.24
C HIS A 759 -0.15 -23.07 17.76
N ASN A 760 -0.45 -21.92 17.17
CA ASN A 760 -0.15 -21.44 15.81
C ASN A 760 0.17 -22.47 14.70
N ILE A 761 -0.75 -23.43 14.42
CA ILE A 761 -0.67 -24.32 13.24
C ILE A 761 -2.07 -24.64 12.63
N GLY A 762 -2.24 -24.40 11.32
CA GLY A 762 -3.27 -25.00 10.43
C GLY A 762 -4.74 -24.51 10.56
N LEU A 763 -5.40 -24.17 9.42
CA LEU A 763 -6.81 -23.68 9.30
C LEU A 763 -7.15 -22.36 10.05
N VAL A 764 -6.46 -21.28 9.71
CA VAL A 764 -6.40 -20.12 10.61
C VAL A 764 -7.63 -19.19 10.55
N SER A 765 -8.27 -19.01 9.39
CA SER A 765 -9.46 -18.14 9.30
C SER A 765 -10.65 -18.68 10.11
N ARG A 766 -10.91 -20.00 10.04
CA ARG A 766 -12.00 -20.63 10.80
C ARG A 766 -11.75 -20.63 12.31
N ILE A 767 -10.50 -20.84 12.73
CA ILE A 767 -10.09 -20.71 14.15
C ILE A 767 -10.33 -19.29 14.64
N GLY A 768 -10.00 -18.28 13.83
CA GLY A 768 -10.29 -16.88 14.15
C GLY A 768 -11.78 -16.63 14.38
N VAL A 769 -12.66 -17.16 13.53
CA VAL A 769 -14.13 -17.02 13.69
C VAL A 769 -14.61 -17.63 15.01
N VAL A 770 -14.18 -18.87 15.31
CA VAL A 770 -14.55 -19.54 16.56
C VAL A 770 -14.03 -18.76 17.78
N THR A 771 -12.77 -18.33 17.73
CA THR A 771 -12.15 -17.55 18.80
C THR A 771 -12.92 -16.26 19.04
N ALA A 772 -13.31 -15.53 17.99
CA ALA A 772 -14.13 -14.32 18.12
C ALA A 772 -15.47 -14.61 18.80
N LEU A 773 -16.18 -15.66 18.39
CA LEU A 773 -17.45 -16.05 18.99
C LEU A 773 -17.33 -16.41 20.47
N GLU A 774 -16.30 -17.17 20.84
CA GLU A 774 -16.04 -17.53 22.24
C GLU A 774 -15.62 -16.31 23.09
N VAL A 775 -14.84 -15.39 22.53
CA VAL A 775 -14.48 -14.13 23.21
C VAL A 775 -15.71 -13.24 23.41
N ARG A 776 -16.61 -13.16 22.42
CA ARG A 776 -17.89 -12.44 22.56
C ARG A 776 -18.83 -13.14 23.56
N ALA A 777 -18.72 -14.46 23.75
CA ALA A 777 -19.46 -15.20 24.77
C ALA A 777 -19.14 -14.79 26.20
N THR A 778 -18.02 -14.09 26.43
CA THR A 778 -17.64 -13.53 27.74
C THR A 778 -17.76 -12.00 27.78
N GLY A 779 -18.41 -11.39 26.78
CA GLY A 779 -18.60 -9.95 26.68
C GLY A 779 -17.37 -9.14 26.22
N ILE A 780 -16.24 -9.79 25.91
CA ILE A 780 -15.00 -9.11 25.55
C ILE A 780 -15.03 -8.67 24.07
N HIS A 781 -14.25 -7.65 23.72
CA HIS A 781 -14.36 -6.94 22.43
C HIS A 781 -13.10 -7.01 21.58
N TYR A 782 -11.95 -7.26 22.21
CA TYR A 782 -10.64 -7.04 21.63
C TYR A 782 -9.71 -8.18 22.04
N VAL A 783 -9.00 -8.74 21.06
CA VAL A 783 -8.04 -9.81 21.29
C VAL A 783 -6.63 -9.36 20.94
N PHE A 784 -5.67 -9.71 21.79
CA PHE A 784 -4.25 -9.48 21.54
C PHE A 784 -3.67 -10.58 20.64
N ALA A 785 -4.26 -10.78 19.46
CA ALA A 785 -3.86 -11.77 18.47
C ALA A 785 -4.14 -11.25 17.04
N PRO A 786 -3.34 -11.64 16.04
CA PRO A 786 -2.26 -12.63 16.12
C PRO A 786 -0.87 -12.12 16.53
N CYS A 787 -0.11 -12.99 17.17
CA CYS A 787 1.35 -12.90 17.15
C CYS A 787 1.83 -13.26 15.74
N ILE A 788 2.50 -12.32 15.07
CA ILE A 788 3.06 -12.48 13.71
C ILE A 788 4.58 -12.34 13.71
N ALA A 789 5.20 -12.65 14.85
CA ALA A 789 6.62 -12.82 14.95
C ALA A 789 7.09 -13.87 13.93
N VAL A 790 8.24 -13.60 13.30
CA VAL A 790 8.98 -14.61 12.55
C VAL A 790 10.08 -15.09 13.48
N CYS A 791 9.88 -16.21 14.17
CA CYS A 791 10.86 -16.72 15.13
C CYS A 791 12.13 -17.18 14.39
N ARG A 792 13.24 -16.49 14.65
CA ARG A 792 14.58 -16.73 14.09
C ARG A 792 15.52 -17.37 15.11
N ASP A 793 15.01 -17.82 16.24
CA ASP A 793 15.78 -18.66 17.13
C ASP A 793 14.84 -19.45 18.03
N PRO A 794 14.80 -20.79 17.94
CA PRO A 794 13.90 -21.58 18.76
C PRO A 794 14.25 -21.47 20.25
N ARG A 795 15.43 -20.98 20.65
CA ARG A 795 15.74 -20.69 22.06
C ARG A 795 14.78 -19.68 22.69
N TRP A 796 14.13 -18.86 21.87
CA TRP A 796 13.11 -17.91 22.32
C TRP A 796 11.89 -18.59 22.93
N GLY A 797 11.58 -18.19 24.17
CA GLY A 797 10.50 -18.75 24.99
C GLY A 797 9.09 -18.48 24.48
N ARG A 798 8.92 -17.76 23.37
CA ARG A 798 7.63 -17.55 22.71
C ARG A 798 7.64 -18.01 21.25
N CYS A 799 8.61 -18.84 20.84
CA CYS A 799 8.67 -19.35 19.47
C CYS A 799 7.40 -20.12 19.07
N TYR A 800 6.70 -20.75 20.02
CA TYR A 800 5.40 -21.40 19.79
C TYR A 800 4.27 -20.43 19.42
N GLU A 801 4.43 -19.14 19.70
CA GLU A 801 3.52 -18.08 19.24
C GLU A 801 3.88 -17.59 17.83
N SER A 802 4.95 -18.08 17.20
CA SER A 802 5.24 -17.82 15.80
C SER A 802 4.68 -18.94 14.93
N TYR A 803 4.06 -18.58 13.79
CA TYR A 803 3.59 -19.59 12.84
C TYR A 803 4.73 -20.33 12.15
N SER A 804 5.88 -19.67 11.95
CA SER A 804 7.03 -20.24 11.23
C SER A 804 8.27 -19.34 11.32
N GLU A 805 9.45 -19.92 11.10
CA GLU A 805 10.68 -19.17 10.78
C GLU A 805 10.67 -18.58 9.35
N ASP A 806 9.75 -19.02 8.49
CA ASP A 806 9.56 -18.50 7.13
C ASP A 806 8.54 -17.34 7.13
N PRO A 807 8.96 -16.12 6.72
CA PRO A 807 8.08 -14.95 6.67
C PRO A 807 6.89 -15.13 5.72
N LYS A 808 6.98 -15.99 4.71
CA LYS A 808 5.88 -16.26 3.78
C LYS A 808 4.75 -17.03 4.47
N ILE A 809 5.08 -18.05 5.26
CA ILE A 809 4.08 -18.79 6.03
C ILE A 809 3.41 -17.85 7.04
N VAL A 810 4.18 -17.05 7.77
CA VAL A 810 3.62 -16.05 8.72
C VAL A 810 2.69 -15.07 8.00
N GLN A 811 3.06 -14.59 6.82
CA GLN A 811 2.21 -13.74 5.99
C GLN A 811 0.89 -14.43 5.61
N ASP A 812 0.93 -15.70 5.19
CA ASP A 812 -0.28 -16.44 4.81
C ASP A 812 -1.18 -16.70 6.02
N MET A 813 -0.61 -16.91 7.20
CA MET A 813 -1.39 -17.12 8.44
C MET A 813 -2.08 -15.85 8.97
N THR A 814 -1.79 -14.67 8.41
CA THR A 814 -2.56 -13.44 8.72
C THR A 814 -4.04 -13.53 8.33
N GLU A 815 -4.49 -14.61 7.67
CA GLU A 815 -5.91 -14.96 7.48
C GLU A 815 -6.71 -15.12 8.80
N ILE A 816 -6.05 -15.21 9.94
CA ILE A 816 -6.73 -15.15 11.24
C ILE A 816 -7.43 -13.81 11.48
N ILE A 817 -6.89 -12.71 10.95
CA ILE A 817 -7.39 -11.35 11.18
C ILE A 817 -8.81 -11.20 10.64
N PRO A 818 -9.13 -11.53 9.37
CA PRO A 818 -10.50 -11.50 8.90
C PRO A 818 -11.37 -12.61 9.52
N GLY A 819 -10.78 -13.66 10.10
CA GLY A 819 -11.52 -14.60 10.95
C GLY A 819 -12.01 -13.95 12.25
N LEU A 820 -11.13 -13.20 12.92
CA LEU A 820 -11.42 -12.51 14.17
C LEU A 820 -12.32 -11.28 13.97
N GLN A 821 -12.04 -10.49 12.93
CA GLN A 821 -12.65 -9.19 12.67
C GLN A 821 -13.79 -9.24 11.64
N GLY A 822 -14.02 -10.37 10.98
CA GLY A 822 -14.90 -10.44 9.81
C GLY A 822 -14.21 -10.01 8.52
N GLN A 823 -14.82 -10.41 7.40
CA GLN A 823 -14.28 -10.18 6.06
C GLN A 823 -14.43 -8.72 5.63
N ILE A 824 -13.35 -8.16 5.09
CA ILE A 824 -13.34 -6.76 4.65
C ILE A 824 -14.02 -6.62 3.29
N PRO A 825 -14.95 -5.67 3.11
CA PRO A 825 -15.51 -5.35 1.80
C PRO A 825 -14.43 -4.92 0.82
N SER A 826 -14.52 -5.35 -0.45
CA SER A 826 -13.50 -5.03 -1.47
C SER A 826 -13.33 -3.52 -1.73
N SER A 827 -14.35 -2.71 -1.43
CA SER A 827 -14.33 -1.24 -1.51
C SER A 827 -13.79 -0.55 -0.26
N TYR A 828 -13.48 -1.29 0.81
CA TYR A 828 -13.05 -0.70 2.08
C TYR A 828 -11.62 -0.14 1.97
N PRO A 829 -11.34 1.08 2.47
CA PRO A 829 -10.03 1.70 2.31
C PRO A 829 -8.91 0.90 3.01
N LYS A 830 -7.78 0.70 2.31
CA LYS A 830 -6.61 0.02 2.87
C LYS A 830 -6.00 0.83 4.02
N GLY A 831 -5.57 0.13 5.07
CA GLY A 831 -4.96 0.73 6.26
C GLY A 831 -5.96 1.32 7.25
N VAL A 832 -7.26 1.33 6.93
CA VAL A 832 -8.33 1.66 7.88
C VAL A 832 -8.71 0.41 8.67
N PRO A 833 -8.85 0.49 10.01
CA PRO A 833 -9.24 -0.66 10.83
C PRO A 833 -10.65 -1.13 10.45
N PHE A 834 -10.94 -2.42 10.53
CA PHE A 834 -12.27 -2.99 10.26
C PHE A 834 -12.66 -4.01 11.32
N VAL A 835 -13.93 -4.01 11.75
CA VAL A 835 -14.54 -5.06 12.58
C VAL A 835 -16.01 -5.19 12.14
N GLY A 836 -16.40 -6.38 11.69
CA GLY A 836 -17.56 -6.64 10.84
C GLY A 836 -18.89 -6.87 11.55
N GLY A 837 -19.01 -6.57 12.85
CA GLY A 837 -20.26 -6.70 13.59
C GLY A 837 -20.10 -7.27 15.00
N MET A 838 -21.23 -7.60 15.63
CA MET A 838 -21.28 -8.03 17.03
C MET A 838 -20.69 -9.42 17.27
N GLU A 839 -20.58 -10.29 16.27
CA GLU A 839 -19.89 -11.57 16.36
C GLU A 839 -18.37 -11.48 16.23
N SER A 840 -17.85 -10.31 15.82
CA SER A 840 -16.42 -10.08 15.58
C SER A 840 -15.77 -9.35 16.76
N VAL A 841 -14.44 -9.45 16.83
CA VAL A 841 -13.59 -8.76 17.81
C VAL A 841 -12.53 -7.95 17.08
N ALA A 842 -12.05 -6.87 17.68
CA ALA A 842 -10.85 -6.20 17.20
C ALA A 842 -9.63 -7.14 17.32
N ALA A 843 -8.77 -7.20 16.30
CA ALA A 843 -7.53 -7.98 16.33
C ALA A 843 -6.30 -7.08 16.54
N CYS A 844 -5.19 -7.69 16.94
CA CYS A 844 -3.92 -7.05 17.24
C CYS A 844 -2.76 -7.78 16.58
N ALA A 845 -2.12 -7.16 15.59
CA ALA A 845 -0.86 -7.70 15.06
C ALA A 845 0.28 -7.37 16.04
N LYS A 846 0.94 -8.39 16.59
CA LYS A 846 1.98 -8.22 17.61
C LYS A 846 3.23 -9.11 17.40
N HIS A 847 4.43 -8.71 17.86
CA HIS A 847 4.76 -7.44 18.53
C HIS A 847 5.72 -6.63 17.64
N TYR A 848 5.31 -5.41 17.29
CA TYR A 848 5.95 -4.57 16.28
C TYR A 848 7.19 -3.86 16.86
N ILE A 849 8.40 -4.05 16.36
CA ILE A 849 8.80 -5.13 15.46
C ILE A 849 10.16 -5.69 15.86
N GLY A 850 10.38 -6.96 15.58
CA GLY A 850 11.65 -7.63 15.80
C GLY A 850 11.65 -8.60 16.98
N ASP A 851 10.50 -8.82 17.62
CA ASP A 851 10.33 -9.79 18.71
C ASP A 851 10.86 -11.19 18.40
N GLY A 852 10.61 -11.70 17.18
CA GLY A 852 11.12 -13.01 16.76
C GLY A 852 12.60 -13.08 16.40
N GLY A 853 13.31 -11.95 16.35
CA GLY A 853 14.69 -11.85 15.85
C GLY A 853 15.73 -11.50 16.91
N THR A 854 15.40 -11.62 18.20
CA THR A 854 16.26 -11.17 19.27
C THR A 854 17.54 -12.00 19.39
N THR A 855 18.65 -11.33 19.73
CA THR A 855 19.97 -11.94 19.84
C THR A 855 19.95 -13.09 20.86
N GLU A 856 20.47 -14.25 20.44
CA GLU A 856 20.49 -15.53 21.21
C GLU A 856 19.10 -16.09 21.56
N GLY A 857 18.03 -15.55 20.96
CA GLY A 857 16.66 -15.89 21.30
C GLY A 857 16.22 -15.38 22.68
N ILE A 858 16.96 -14.47 23.31
CA ILE A 858 16.61 -13.93 24.63
C ILE A 858 15.49 -12.90 24.47
N ASN A 859 14.43 -13.00 25.27
CA ASN A 859 13.31 -12.05 25.24
C ASN A 859 13.77 -10.62 25.59
N GLU A 860 13.07 -9.60 25.09
CA GLU A 860 13.36 -8.16 25.24
C GLU A 860 14.70 -7.65 24.72
N ASN A 861 15.55 -8.55 24.22
CA ASN A 861 16.89 -8.24 23.80
C ASN A 861 16.89 -7.44 22.48
N ASN A 862 18.09 -7.09 22.01
CA ASN A 862 18.26 -6.39 20.75
C ASN A 862 18.10 -7.33 19.55
N THR A 863 17.37 -6.87 18.54
CA THR A 863 17.27 -7.48 17.21
C THR A 863 18.15 -6.70 16.25
N VAL A 864 19.26 -7.33 15.85
CA VAL A 864 20.24 -6.75 14.94
C VAL A 864 19.92 -7.21 13.52
N ILE A 865 19.51 -6.28 12.67
CA ILE A 865 19.08 -6.59 11.31
C ILE A 865 19.32 -5.43 10.35
N ASP A 866 19.70 -5.73 9.12
CA ASP A 866 19.83 -4.71 8.08
C ASP A 866 18.47 -4.37 7.45
N ASN A 867 18.43 -3.33 6.60
CA ASN A 867 17.21 -2.91 5.93
C ASN A 867 16.61 -4.00 5.02
N LYS A 868 17.46 -4.86 4.43
CA LYS A 868 17.01 -5.95 3.58
C LYS A 868 16.25 -6.97 4.40
N GLY A 869 16.83 -7.45 5.51
CA GLY A 869 16.19 -8.38 6.43
C GLY A 869 14.93 -7.80 7.06
N LEU A 870 14.93 -6.51 7.42
CA LEU A 870 13.73 -5.83 7.93
C LEU A 870 12.57 -5.92 6.92
N LEU A 871 12.83 -5.63 5.64
CA LEU A 871 11.83 -5.65 4.57
C LEU A 871 11.40 -7.06 4.15
N SER A 872 12.33 -8.02 4.11
CA SER A 872 12.05 -9.36 3.60
C SER A 872 11.62 -10.37 4.66
N ILE A 873 11.95 -10.14 5.94
CA ILE A 873 11.69 -11.08 7.04
C ILE A 873 10.62 -10.52 7.97
N LEU A 874 10.85 -9.35 8.59
CA LEU A 874 10.00 -8.90 9.69
C LEU A 874 8.70 -8.21 9.22
N LEU A 875 8.79 -7.37 8.19
CA LEU A 875 7.66 -6.53 7.75
C LEU A 875 6.53 -7.22 6.94
N PRO A 876 6.74 -8.31 6.17
CA PRO A 876 5.70 -8.88 5.30
C PRO A 876 4.39 -9.23 6.00
N GLY A 877 4.46 -9.74 7.24
CA GLY A 877 3.30 -10.03 8.07
C GLY A 877 2.48 -8.77 8.39
N TYR A 878 3.12 -7.70 8.86
CA TYR A 878 2.45 -6.44 9.19
C TYR A 878 1.81 -5.77 7.97
N VAL A 879 2.49 -5.78 6.82
CA VAL A 879 1.93 -5.26 5.57
C VAL A 879 0.65 -6.00 5.18
N SER A 880 0.64 -7.34 5.35
CA SER A 880 -0.55 -8.15 5.09
C SER A 880 -1.66 -7.85 6.09
N SER A 881 -1.34 -7.79 7.39
CA SER A 881 -2.30 -7.47 8.46
C SER A 881 -3.00 -6.12 8.25
N ILE A 882 -2.25 -5.08 7.86
CA ILE A 882 -2.80 -3.74 7.61
C ILE A 882 -3.70 -3.72 6.36
N ARG A 883 -3.36 -4.50 5.33
CA ARG A 883 -4.23 -4.66 4.14
C ARG A 883 -5.51 -5.42 4.46
N LYS A 884 -5.44 -6.33 5.45
CA LYS A 884 -6.56 -7.05 6.04
C LYS A 884 -7.23 -6.26 7.18
N GLY A 885 -7.00 -4.94 7.24
CA GLY A 885 -7.69 -3.99 8.13
C GLY A 885 -7.57 -4.32 9.61
N VAL A 886 -6.45 -4.89 10.04
CA VAL A 886 -6.18 -5.13 11.47
C VAL A 886 -6.47 -3.86 12.28
N ALA A 887 -7.19 -4.01 13.39
CA ALA A 887 -7.69 -2.88 14.16
C ALA A 887 -6.58 -2.20 14.98
N THR A 888 -5.62 -2.99 15.46
CA THR A 888 -4.58 -2.53 16.39
C THR A 888 -3.22 -3.17 16.09
N VAL A 889 -2.16 -2.52 16.55
CA VAL A 889 -0.79 -3.06 16.52
C VAL A 889 -0.16 -2.85 17.88
N MET A 890 0.39 -3.91 18.47
CA MET A 890 1.09 -3.86 19.76
C MET A 890 2.60 -3.79 19.55
N ILE A 891 3.28 -2.95 20.30
CA ILE A 891 4.72 -2.69 20.18
C ILE A 891 5.54 -3.71 20.98
N SER A 892 6.66 -4.19 20.43
CA SER A 892 7.57 -5.15 21.07
C SER A 892 8.39 -4.53 22.21
N TYR A 893 8.69 -5.30 23.28
CA TYR A 893 9.70 -4.92 24.28
C TYR A 893 11.12 -4.78 23.73
N SER A 894 11.39 -5.47 22.62
CA SER A 894 12.72 -5.57 22.02
C SER A 894 13.25 -4.20 21.59
N SER A 895 14.55 -4.17 21.35
CA SER A 895 15.16 -3.07 20.61
C SER A 895 15.40 -3.51 19.18
N LEU A 896 15.24 -2.59 18.23
CA LEU A 896 15.65 -2.81 16.84
C LEU A 896 16.91 -1.99 16.59
N ASN A 897 18.03 -2.66 16.30
CA ASN A 897 19.34 -2.03 16.11
C ASN A 897 19.73 -1.04 17.23
N GLY A 898 19.45 -1.41 18.49
CA GLY A 898 19.80 -0.65 19.69
C GLY A 898 18.75 0.38 20.12
N VAL A 899 17.66 0.57 19.38
CA VAL A 899 16.60 1.52 19.74
C VAL A 899 15.37 0.77 20.27
N LYS A 900 14.95 1.09 21.50
CA LYS A 900 13.74 0.52 22.11
C LYS A 900 12.51 0.82 21.26
N MET A 901 11.75 -0.23 20.89
CA MET A 901 10.61 -0.09 19.98
C MET A 901 9.51 0.83 20.55
N HIS A 902 9.28 0.82 21.86
CA HIS A 902 8.36 1.75 22.53
C HIS A 902 8.76 3.23 22.44
N ALA A 903 10.02 3.54 22.11
CA ALA A 903 10.53 4.91 21.91
C ALA A 903 10.93 5.18 20.44
N ASN A 904 10.63 4.26 19.51
CA ASN A 904 11.15 4.32 18.15
C ASN A 904 10.21 5.09 17.21
N TYR A 905 10.37 6.42 17.14
CA TYR A 905 9.58 7.30 16.27
C TYR A 905 9.64 6.89 14.78
N GLU A 906 10.82 6.49 14.31
CA GLU A 906 11.02 6.12 12.91
C GLU A 906 10.18 4.91 12.53
N MET A 907 10.18 3.86 13.36
CA MET A 907 9.42 2.66 13.05
C MET A 907 7.93 2.81 13.35
N VAL A 908 7.54 3.48 14.44
CA VAL A 908 6.14 3.59 14.85
C VAL A 908 5.41 4.68 14.08
N THR A 909 5.96 5.89 14.03
CA THR A 909 5.30 7.01 13.36
C THR A 909 5.64 7.07 11.88
N ASN A 910 6.92 7.14 11.50
CA ASN A 910 7.29 7.32 10.09
C ASN A 910 6.99 6.08 9.26
N PHE A 911 7.27 4.88 9.77
CA PHE A 911 7.04 3.65 9.02
C PHE A 911 5.60 3.14 9.17
N LEU A 912 5.17 2.72 10.35
CA LEU A 912 3.85 2.10 10.53
C LEU A 912 2.70 3.05 10.21
N LYS A 913 2.67 4.25 10.82
CA LYS A 913 1.55 5.19 10.65
C LYS A 913 1.58 5.96 9.33
N LYS A 914 2.74 6.48 8.91
CA LYS A 914 2.85 7.30 7.70
C LYS A 914 3.09 6.44 6.45
N ASN A 915 4.12 5.59 6.41
CA ASN A 915 4.46 4.79 5.23
C ASN A 915 3.43 3.67 4.96
N LEU A 916 3.12 2.83 5.95
CA LEU A 916 2.11 1.77 5.81
C LEU A 916 0.67 2.28 5.92
N ARG A 917 0.49 3.58 6.22
CA ARG A 917 -0.81 4.26 6.34
C ARG A 917 -1.74 3.61 7.37
N PHE A 918 -1.22 2.95 8.40
CA PHE A 918 -2.03 2.36 9.46
C PHE A 918 -2.85 3.45 10.18
N LYS A 919 -4.19 3.30 10.23
CA LYS A 919 -5.14 4.24 10.86
C LYS A 919 -5.78 3.69 12.14
N GLY A 920 -5.56 2.41 12.45
CA GLY A 920 -5.88 1.87 13.78
C GLY A 920 -5.02 2.53 14.87
N PHE A 921 -5.20 2.07 16.11
CA PHE A 921 -4.41 2.57 17.24
C PHE A 921 -3.25 1.62 17.55
N VAL A 922 -2.13 2.21 17.93
CA VAL A 922 -0.91 1.53 18.38
C VAL A 922 -0.94 1.41 19.90
N ILE A 923 -0.83 0.20 20.42
CA ILE A 923 -0.83 -0.07 21.86
C ILE A 923 0.57 -0.48 22.36
N SER A 924 0.95 -0.07 23.57
CA SER A 924 2.13 -0.65 24.22
C SER A 924 1.89 -2.11 24.61
N ASP A 925 2.95 -2.90 24.71
CA ASP A 925 2.96 -4.11 25.55
C ASP A 925 2.87 -3.76 27.06
N TRP A 926 2.69 -4.78 27.90
CA TRP A 926 2.51 -4.69 29.35
C TRP A 926 3.71 -4.03 30.05
N GLU A 927 3.51 -2.85 30.64
CA GLU A 927 4.61 -2.06 31.25
C GLU A 927 5.77 -1.80 30.26
N GLY A 928 5.49 -1.81 28.95
CA GLY A 928 6.54 -1.72 27.95
C GLY A 928 7.21 -0.34 27.91
N ILE A 929 6.52 0.71 28.32
CA ILE A 929 7.12 2.05 28.42
C ILE A 929 8.07 2.15 29.63
N ASP A 930 7.82 1.42 30.70
CA ASP A 930 8.68 1.33 31.88
C ASP A 930 10.05 0.77 31.48
N ARG A 931 10.04 -0.23 30.58
CA ARG A 931 11.21 -0.93 30.03
C ARG A 931 11.98 -0.15 28.95
N ILE A 932 11.62 1.11 28.68
CA ILE A 932 12.44 2.04 27.88
C ILE A 932 13.75 2.35 28.64
N THR A 933 13.68 2.45 29.97
CA THR A 933 14.81 2.79 30.82
C THR A 933 15.46 1.54 31.42
N SER A 934 16.73 1.65 31.82
CA SER A 934 17.46 0.60 32.53
C SER A 934 18.04 1.17 33.84
N PRO A 935 17.66 0.64 35.02
CA PRO A 935 16.60 -0.37 35.22
C PRO A 935 15.21 0.16 34.79
N PRO A 936 14.23 -0.73 34.55
CA PRO A 936 12.87 -0.31 34.21
C PRO A 936 12.30 0.69 35.22
N HIS A 937 11.51 1.65 34.74
CA HIS A 937 10.86 2.69 35.53
C HIS A 937 11.81 3.71 36.20
N ALA A 938 13.11 3.72 35.87
CA ALA A 938 14.09 4.64 36.50
C ALA A 938 13.83 6.13 36.19
N ASN A 939 13.22 6.45 35.05
CA ASN A 939 12.78 7.79 34.70
C ASN A 939 11.44 7.73 33.95
N TYR A 940 10.36 7.61 34.72
CA TYR A 940 9.05 7.37 34.15
C TYR A 940 8.49 8.56 33.36
N THR A 941 8.78 9.81 33.77
CA THR A 941 8.42 10.99 32.97
C THR A 941 9.03 10.94 31.57
N TYR A 942 10.30 10.55 31.46
CA TYR A 942 10.94 10.33 30.15
C TYR A 942 10.29 9.19 29.37
N SER A 943 9.96 8.07 30.02
CA SER A 943 9.25 6.96 29.37
C SER A 943 7.90 7.39 28.79
N ILE A 944 7.13 8.22 29.50
CA ILE A 944 5.86 8.78 29.01
C ILE A 944 6.11 9.68 27.80
N GLU A 945 7.03 10.63 27.92
CA GLU A 945 7.35 11.56 26.83
C GLU A 945 7.82 10.82 25.58
N ALA A 946 8.82 9.94 25.72
CA ALA A 946 9.42 9.21 24.62
C ALA A 946 8.42 8.32 23.89
N SER A 947 7.57 7.59 24.64
CA SER A 947 6.59 6.67 24.05
C SER A 947 5.44 7.38 23.34
N VAL A 948 4.87 8.41 23.96
CA VAL A 948 3.77 9.17 23.36
C VAL A 948 4.26 9.94 22.14
N ASN A 949 5.45 10.56 22.21
CA ASN A 949 6.03 11.27 21.06
C ASN A 949 6.48 10.31 19.95
N ALA A 950 6.97 9.10 20.27
CA ALA A 950 7.25 8.05 19.27
C ALA A 950 5.98 7.63 18.49
N GLY A 951 4.80 7.83 19.09
CA GLY A 951 3.51 7.69 18.44
C GLY A 951 2.69 6.51 18.96
N LEU A 952 2.89 6.06 20.20
CA LEU A 952 1.93 5.16 20.84
C LEU A 952 0.60 5.90 21.08
N ASP A 953 -0.52 5.19 20.92
CA ASP A 953 -1.87 5.76 21.04
C ASP A 953 -2.56 5.34 22.33
N MET A 954 -2.34 4.10 22.76
CA MET A 954 -2.85 3.55 24.01
C MET A 954 -1.72 2.88 24.79
N ILE A 955 -1.65 3.10 26.10
CA ILE A 955 -0.61 2.56 26.96
C ILE A 955 -1.22 1.54 27.92
N MET A 956 -0.67 0.34 27.90
CA MET A 956 -1.01 -0.76 28.79
C MET A 956 -0.30 -0.57 30.13
N LEU A 957 -1.04 -0.01 31.08
CA LEU A 957 -0.62 0.43 32.40
C LEU A 957 -1.38 -0.40 33.45
N PRO A 958 -0.95 -1.63 33.72
CA PRO A 958 -1.76 -2.55 34.50
C PRO A 958 -2.08 -2.02 35.90
N TYR A 959 -1.17 -1.26 36.52
CA TYR A 959 -1.31 -0.84 37.92
C TYR A 959 -1.17 0.68 38.13
N ASN A 960 -0.13 1.34 37.59
CA ASN A 960 0.24 2.71 37.95
C ASN A 960 -0.39 3.80 37.06
N TYR A 961 -1.69 3.70 36.77
CA TYR A 961 -2.36 4.60 35.83
C TYR A 961 -2.45 6.07 36.31
N THR A 962 -2.50 6.33 37.61
CA THR A 962 -2.56 7.72 38.12
C THR A 962 -1.26 8.48 37.88
N GLU A 963 -0.11 7.82 38.05
CA GLU A 963 1.20 8.43 37.79
C GLU A 963 1.36 8.80 36.32
N PHE A 964 0.89 7.93 35.41
CA PHE A 964 0.85 8.23 33.98
C PHE A 964 -0.06 9.43 33.66
N ILE A 965 -1.26 9.49 34.24
CA ILE A 965 -2.19 10.61 34.04
C ILE A 965 -1.52 11.93 34.45
N ASP A 966 -0.94 11.97 35.65
CA ASP A 966 -0.28 13.16 36.18
C ASP A 966 0.93 13.56 35.32
N GLY A 967 1.77 12.58 34.95
CA GLY A 967 2.94 12.79 34.11
C GLY A 967 2.59 13.30 32.70
N LEU A 968 1.64 12.66 32.02
CA LEU A 968 1.22 13.09 30.68
C LEU A 968 0.50 14.44 30.71
N THR A 969 -0.31 14.69 31.74
CA THR A 969 -0.95 16.00 31.94
C THR A 969 0.10 17.11 32.11
N TYR A 970 1.14 16.85 32.92
CA TYR A 970 2.27 17.76 33.08
C TYR A 970 2.99 18.00 31.75
N LEU A 971 3.32 16.94 31.00
CA LEU A 971 4.04 17.04 29.73
C LEU A 971 3.25 17.82 28.67
N VAL A 972 1.92 17.64 28.61
CA VAL A 972 1.05 18.40 27.68
C VAL A 972 0.93 19.86 28.10
N LYS A 973 0.70 20.15 29.38
CA LYS A 973 0.59 21.54 29.89
C LYS A 973 1.88 22.35 29.69
N ASN A 974 3.03 21.67 29.67
CA ASN A 974 4.34 22.29 29.46
C ASN A 974 4.85 22.14 28.01
N ASN A 975 4.02 21.69 27.07
CA ASN A 975 4.33 21.53 25.63
C ASN A 975 5.47 20.55 25.28
N PHE A 976 5.86 19.65 26.19
CA PHE A 976 6.75 18.52 25.87
C PHE A 976 6.05 17.45 25.02
N VAL A 977 4.73 17.33 25.15
CA VAL A 977 3.87 16.55 24.27
C VAL A 977 2.81 17.48 23.68
N PRO A 978 2.73 17.67 22.35
CA PRO A 978 1.76 18.59 21.77
C PRO A 978 0.34 18.03 21.84
N MET A 979 -0.67 18.89 22.03
CA MET A 979 -2.09 18.49 22.03
C MET A 979 -2.49 17.76 20.74
N SER A 980 -1.88 18.11 19.60
CA SER A 980 -2.11 17.42 18.33
C SER A 980 -1.69 15.94 18.34
N ARG A 981 -0.68 15.57 19.13
CA ARG A 981 -0.28 14.16 19.35
C ARG A 981 -1.33 13.41 20.16
N ILE A 982 -1.89 14.06 21.19
CA ILE A 982 -3.01 13.54 21.98
C ILE A 982 -4.25 13.35 21.10
N ASP A 983 -4.58 14.34 20.26
CA ASP A 983 -5.72 14.27 19.35
C ASP A 983 -5.57 13.17 18.29
N ASP A 984 -4.38 12.95 17.73
CA ASP A 984 -4.14 11.81 16.83
C ASP A 984 -4.34 10.46 17.54
N ALA A 985 -3.84 10.32 18.78
CA ALA A 985 -4.02 9.10 19.56
C ALA A 985 -5.50 8.79 19.83
N VAL A 986 -6.22 9.78 20.37
CA VAL A 986 -7.64 9.64 20.69
C VAL A 986 -8.47 9.40 19.42
N LYS A 987 -8.17 10.08 18.32
CA LYS A 987 -8.84 9.86 17.02
C LYS A 987 -8.75 8.41 16.56
N ARG A 988 -7.59 7.78 16.70
CA ARG A 988 -7.36 6.38 16.29
C ARG A 988 -8.10 5.40 17.19
N ILE A 989 -8.08 5.64 18.50
CA ILE A 989 -8.82 4.83 19.49
C ILE A 989 -10.32 4.90 19.20
N LEU A 990 -10.85 6.11 19.02
CA LEU A 990 -12.27 6.32 18.72
C LEU A 990 -12.65 5.72 17.36
N LEU A 991 -11.78 5.79 16.34
CA LEU A 991 -12.03 5.17 15.04
C LEU A 991 -12.27 3.67 15.16
N VAL A 992 -11.44 2.95 15.92
CA VAL A 992 -11.64 1.51 16.17
C VAL A 992 -12.96 1.26 16.90
N LYS A 993 -13.24 2.02 17.97
CA LYS A 993 -14.48 1.88 18.76
C LYS A 993 -15.75 2.14 17.94
N PHE A 994 -15.75 3.15 17.07
CA PHE A 994 -16.89 3.42 16.17
C PHE A 994 -17.02 2.35 15.09
N THR A 995 -15.90 1.93 14.49
CA THR A 995 -15.93 0.96 13.38
C THR A 995 -16.46 -0.39 13.84
N MET A 996 -16.14 -0.81 15.07
CA MET A 996 -16.66 -2.06 15.63
C MET A 996 -18.08 -1.96 16.21
N GLY A 997 -18.72 -0.80 16.11
CA GLY A 997 -20.07 -0.58 16.63
C GLY A 997 -20.17 -0.58 18.15
N LEU A 998 -19.09 -0.24 18.86
CA LEU A 998 -19.03 -0.30 20.33
C LEU A 998 -19.89 0.80 20.99
N PHE A 999 -20.12 1.91 20.29
CA PHE A 999 -21.03 2.97 20.74
C PHE A 999 -22.50 2.53 20.64
N GLU A 1000 -22.81 1.68 19.65
CA GLU A 1000 -24.15 1.15 19.42
C GLU A 1000 -24.44 -0.05 20.32
N ASN A 1001 -23.46 -0.92 20.52
CA ASN A 1001 -23.60 -2.16 21.29
C ASN A 1001 -22.51 -2.26 22.37
N PRO A 1002 -22.56 -1.41 23.41
CA PRO A 1002 -21.52 -1.36 24.42
C PRO A 1002 -21.59 -2.53 25.42
N LEU A 1003 -22.76 -3.13 25.63
CA LEU A 1003 -22.97 -4.22 26.59
C LEU A 1003 -22.85 -5.59 25.91
N ALA A 1004 -22.47 -6.59 26.70
CA ALA A 1004 -22.34 -7.97 26.25
C ALA A 1004 -23.69 -8.57 25.81
N ASP A 1005 -23.65 -9.47 24.84
CA ASP A 1005 -24.81 -10.18 24.31
C ASP A 1005 -24.80 -11.65 24.75
N GLU A 1006 -25.73 -12.03 25.62
CA GLU A 1006 -25.80 -13.37 26.21
C GLU A 1006 -26.11 -14.47 25.18
N ARG A 1007 -26.56 -14.12 23.97
CA ARG A 1007 -26.83 -15.12 22.90
C ARG A 1007 -25.58 -15.89 22.48
N PHE A 1008 -24.38 -15.32 22.72
CA PHE A 1008 -23.11 -15.98 22.42
C PHE A 1008 -22.67 -16.97 23.50
N VAL A 1009 -23.27 -16.98 24.71
CA VAL A 1009 -22.85 -17.88 25.82
C VAL A 1009 -22.80 -19.35 25.41
N LYS A 1010 -23.75 -19.79 24.57
CA LYS A 1010 -23.81 -21.17 24.04
C LYS A 1010 -22.65 -21.54 23.09
N GLN A 1011 -21.89 -20.56 22.63
CA GLN A 1011 -20.74 -20.77 21.75
C GLN A 1011 -19.53 -21.26 22.54
N LEU A 1012 -19.36 -20.85 23.81
CA LEU A 1012 -18.16 -21.18 24.58
C LEU A 1012 -17.97 -22.70 24.70
N GLY A 1013 -16.88 -23.22 24.15
CA GLY A 1013 -16.48 -24.61 24.32
C GLY A 1013 -17.45 -25.63 23.71
N CYS A 1014 -18.30 -25.22 22.76
CA CYS A 1014 -19.30 -26.09 22.17
C CYS A 1014 -18.66 -27.21 21.32
N GLU A 1015 -19.40 -28.30 21.12
CA GLU A 1015 -18.88 -29.50 20.44
C GLU A 1015 -18.34 -29.20 19.03
N ALA A 1016 -19.01 -28.33 18.27
CA ALA A 1016 -18.56 -27.96 16.92
C ALA A 1016 -17.19 -27.27 16.92
N HIS A 1017 -16.90 -26.48 17.95
CA HIS A 1017 -15.61 -25.80 18.11
C HIS A 1017 -14.52 -26.78 18.52
N ARG A 1018 -14.84 -27.73 19.40
CA ARG A 1018 -13.95 -28.83 19.80
C ARG A 1018 -13.61 -29.75 18.62
N GLU A 1019 -14.59 -30.09 17.79
CA GLU A 1019 -14.34 -30.88 16.57
C GLU A 1019 -13.45 -30.12 15.56
N LEU A 1020 -13.57 -28.79 15.47
CA LEU A 1020 -12.63 -27.99 14.70
C LEU A 1020 -11.22 -28.01 15.32
N ALA A 1021 -11.10 -27.91 16.64
CA ALA A 1021 -9.81 -28.01 17.33
C ALA A 1021 -9.18 -29.39 17.14
N ARG A 1022 -9.95 -30.48 17.22
CA ARG A 1022 -9.52 -31.85 16.87
C ARG A 1022 -9.00 -31.94 15.44
N ASP A 1023 -9.70 -31.33 14.47
CA ASP A 1023 -9.24 -31.28 13.08
C ASP A 1023 -7.94 -30.48 12.91
N ALA A 1024 -7.80 -29.35 13.62
CA ALA A 1024 -6.58 -28.56 13.64
C ALA A 1024 -5.41 -29.35 14.24
N VAL A 1025 -5.64 -30.08 15.34
CA VAL A 1025 -4.67 -31.01 15.93
C VAL A 1025 -4.18 -31.98 14.87
N ARG A 1026 -5.07 -32.76 14.23
CA ARG A 1026 -4.64 -33.75 13.21
C ARG A 1026 -3.74 -33.17 12.12
N LYS A 1027 -4.06 -31.96 11.67
CA LYS A 1027 -3.35 -31.27 10.58
C LYS A 1027 -2.03 -30.65 11.03
N SER A 1028 -1.84 -30.42 12.33
CA SER A 1028 -0.59 -29.87 12.87
C SER A 1028 0.49 -30.93 13.06
N LEU A 1029 0.10 -32.19 13.27
CA LEU A 1029 1.03 -33.28 13.60
C LEU A 1029 1.95 -33.59 12.42
N VAL A 1030 3.26 -33.60 12.69
CA VAL A 1030 4.29 -33.89 11.69
C VAL A 1030 4.93 -35.23 11.99
N LEU A 1031 4.83 -36.17 11.05
CA LEU A 1031 5.48 -37.47 11.15
C LEU A 1031 6.94 -37.35 10.70
N LEU A 1032 7.88 -37.50 11.62
CA LEU A 1032 9.31 -37.32 11.37
C LEU A 1032 10.03 -38.63 11.01
N LYS A 1033 9.54 -39.75 11.56
CA LYS A 1033 10.07 -41.09 11.30
C LYS A 1033 8.94 -42.12 11.35
N ASN A 1034 8.97 -43.14 10.50
CA ASN A 1034 8.01 -44.25 10.53
C ASN A 1034 8.62 -45.57 10.02
N GLY A 1035 9.28 -46.30 10.92
CA GLY A 1035 10.01 -47.54 10.63
C GLY A 1035 11.53 -47.36 10.56
N LYS A 1036 12.26 -48.48 10.62
CA LYS A 1036 13.72 -48.51 10.40
C LYS A 1036 14.09 -48.47 8.91
N SER A 1037 13.16 -48.82 8.04
CA SER A 1037 13.24 -48.72 6.58
C SER A 1037 11.87 -48.34 6.01
N ALA A 1038 11.83 -47.86 4.76
CA ALA A 1038 10.60 -47.43 4.10
C ALA A 1038 9.57 -48.57 3.92
N ASP A 1039 10.02 -49.83 3.84
CA ASP A 1039 9.17 -51.00 3.56
C ASP A 1039 8.50 -51.60 4.81
N ALA A 1040 8.81 -51.10 6.01
CA ALA A 1040 8.29 -51.62 7.27
C ALA A 1040 7.80 -50.51 8.22
N PRO A 1041 6.76 -49.74 7.84
CA PRO A 1041 6.20 -48.70 8.69
C PRO A 1041 5.53 -49.27 9.95
N LEU A 1042 5.56 -48.51 11.05
CA LEU A 1042 4.83 -48.82 12.27
C LEU A 1042 3.43 -48.18 12.29
N LEU A 1043 3.30 -46.95 11.78
CA LEU A 1043 2.04 -46.23 11.68
C LEU A 1043 1.36 -46.45 10.32
N PRO A 1044 0.01 -46.59 10.28
CA PRO A 1044 -0.90 -46.52 11.44
C PRO A 1044 -0.87 -47.77 12.32
N LEU A 1045 -1.08 -47.60 13.63
CA LEU A 1045 -1.15 -48.68 14.62
C LEU A 1045 -2.49 -49.44 14.49
N PRO A 1046 -2.51 -50.76 14.72
CA PRO A 1046 -3.75 -51.52 14.72
C PRO A 1046 -4.56 -51.22 15.99
N LYS A 1047 -5.83 -50.82 15.81
CA LYS A 1047 -6.77 -50.55 16.93
C LYS A 1047 -7.01 -51.79 17.82
N LYS A 1048 -6.88 -52.99 17.26
CA LYS A 1048 -7.00 -54.26 17.96
C LYS A 1048 -5.63 -54.87 18.23
N ALA A 1049 -5.25 -54.97 19.51
CA ALA A 1049 -4.00 -55.57 19.95
C ALA A 1049 -4.15 -56.17 21.36
N SER A 1050 -3.30 -57.11 21.74
CA SER A 1050 -3.44 -57.82 23.03
C SER A 1050 -3.22 -56.89 24.23
N ASN A 1051 -2.02 -56.30 24.31
CA ASN A 1051 -1.64 -55.32 25.33
C ASN A 1051 -0.96 -54.14 24.66
N ILE A 1052 -1.41 -52.93 24.95
CA ILE A 1052 -0.84 -51.67 24.46
C ILE A 1052 -0.28 -50.92 25.66
N LEU A 1053 0.99 -50.50 25.58
CA LEU A 1053 1.58 -49.61 26.58
C LEU A 1053 1.40 -48.16 26.15
N VAL A 1054 0.87 -47.33 27.04
CA VAL A 1054 0.95 -45.87 26.95
C VAL A 1054 1.84 -45.38 28.09
N ALA A 1055 2.88 -44.61 27.77
CA ALA A 1055 3.86 -44.14 28.73
C ALA A 1055 4.27 -42.68 28.51
N GLY A 1056 5.01 -42.12 29.46
CA GLY A 1056 5.54 -40.76 29.42
C GLY A 1056 4.70 -39.74 30.17
N SER A 1057 5.38 -38.72 30.70
CA SER A 1057 4.82 -37.64 31.55
C SER A 1057 3.72 -36.82 30.89
N HIS A 1058 3.63 -36.84 29.55
CA HIS A 1058 2.68 -36.02 28.78
C HIS A 1058 1.48 -36.82 28.29
N ALA A 1059 1.43 -38.14 28.53
CA ALA A 1059 0.36 -38.98 28.00
C ALA A 1059 -1.00 -38.68 28.66
N ASP A 1060 -1.03 -38.43 29.96
CA ASP A 1060 -2.26 -38.14 30.72
C ASP A 1060 -2.20 -36.79 31.45
N ASN A 1061 -1.73 -35.76 30.76
CA ASN A 1061 -1.58 -34.41 31.30
C ASN A 1061 -2.07 -33.34 30.31
N LEU A 1062 -3.31 -32.90 30.49
CA LEU A 1062 -3.96 -31.92 29.63
C LEU A 1062 -3.22 -30.57 29.63
N GLY A 1063 -2.73 -30.14 30.80
CA GLY A 1063 -1.98 -28.89 30.92
C GLY A 1063 -0.69 -28.89 30.12
N TYR A 1064 0.02 -30.03 30.07
CA TYR A 1064 1.24 -30.18 29.28
C TYR A 1064 0.99 -30.17 27.78
N GLN A 1065 -0.09 -30.79 27.29
CA GLN A 1065 -0.43 -30.75 25.86
C GLN A 1065 -0.98 -29.37 25.40
N CYS A 1066 -1.53 -28.57 26.31
CA CYS A 1066 -1.96 -27.21 25.98
C CYS A 1066 -0.80 -26.20 26.00
N GLY A 1067 0.13 -26.32 26.96
CA GLY A 1067 1.31 -25.46 27.06
C GLY A 1067 1.05 -24.07 27.68
N GLY A 1068 1.87 -23.10 27.29
CA GLY A 1068 1.77 -21.71 27.74
C GLY A 1068 0.44 -21.05 27.37
N TRP A 1069 0.12 -19.93 28.01
CA TRP A 1069 -1.13 -19.19 27.81
C TRP A 1069 -2.43 -19.96 28.04
N THR A 1070 -2.42 -21.15 28.65
CA THR A 1070 -3.66 -21.89 28.95
C THR A 1070 -4.07 -21.67 30.39
N ILE A 1071 -5.18 -20.94 30.59
CA ILE A 1071 -5.76 -20.47 31.86
C ILE A 1071 -4.84 -19.51 32.63
N LYS A 1072 -3.56 -19.83 32.79
CA LYS A 1072 -2.52 -18.99 33.39
C LYS A 1072 -1.50 -18.58 32.33
N TRP A 1073 -0.82 -17.46 32.56
CA TRP A 1073 0.25 -16.95 31.69
C TRP A 1073 1.28 -18.03 31.30
N MET A 1074 1.90 -18.72 32.27
CA MET A 1074 2.87 -19.79 32.00
C MET A 1074 2.25 -21.16 31.68
N GLY A 1075 0.92 -21.29 31.73
CA GLY A 1075 0.26 -22.60 31.84
C GLY A 1075 0.60 -23.33 33.16
N PHE A 1076 0.09 -24.56 33.32
CA PHE A 1076 0.40 -25.41 34.47
C PHE A 1076 0.10 -26.89 34.16
N SER A 1077 0.57 -27.80 35.03
CA SER A 1077 0.36 -29.25 34.91
C SER A 1077 -1.02 -29.71 35.41
N GLY A 1078 -1.54 -30.80 34.87
CA GLY A 1078 -2.68 -31.55 35.41
C GLY A 1078 -3.87 -31.62 34.45
N ASN A 1079 -4.96 -32.25 34.89
CA ASN A 1079 -6.15 -32.50 34.06
C ASN A 1079 -7.38 -31.65 34.44
N ASN A 1080 -7.35 -30.99 35.60
CA ASN A 1080 -8.49 -30.23 36.13
C ASN A 1080 -8.48 -28.74 35.74
N LEU A 1081 -7.68 -28.35 34.73
CA LEU A 1081 -7.53 -26.95 34.33
C LEU A 1081 -8.68 -26.43 33.46
N THR A 1082 -9.19 -27.28 32.56
CA THR A 1082 -10.27 -26.96 31.62
C THR A 1082 -10.83 -28.28 31.09
N THR A 1083 -11.91 -28.22 30.31
CA THR A 1083 -12.47 -29.40 29.65
C THR A 1083 -11.64 -29.77 28.42
N GLY A 1084 -11.22 -31.01 28.31
CA GLY A 1084 -10.52 -31.55 27.15
C GLY A 1084 -10.31 -33.05 27.25
N THR A 1085 -9.65 -33.62 26.24
CA THR A 1085 -9.31 -35.04 26.15
C THR A 1085 -7.79 -35.19 26.15
N THR A 1086 -7.25 -35.91 27.15
CA THR A 1086 -5.81 -36.26 27.17
C THR A 1086 -5.47 -37.27 26.08
N ILE A 1087 -4.22 -37.34 25.66
CA ILE A 1087 -3.76 -38.34 24.66
C ILE A 1087 -4.03 -39.77 25.14
N LEU A 1088 -3.83 -40.08 26.43
CA LEU A 1088 -4.19 -41.38 27.02
C LEU A 1088 -5.68 -41.68 26.89
N THR A 1089 -6.53 -40.71 27.24
CA THR A 1089 -7.99 -40.87 27.14
C THR A 1089 -8.42 -41.07 25.69
N ALA A 1090 -7.85 -40.30 24.75
CA ALA A 1090 -8.08 -40.46 23.33
C ALA A 1090 -7.68 -41.85 22.81
N ILE A 1091 -6.53 -42.37 23.23
CA ILE A 1091 -6.08 -43.72 22.86
C ILE A 1091 -7.08 -44.76 23.39
N LYS A 1092 -7.50 -44.67 24.65
CA LYS A 1092 -8.51 -45.57 25.24
C LYS A 1092 -9.84 -45.53 24.49
N ASN A 1093 -10.26 -44.35 24.01
CA ASN A 1093 -11.49 -44.18 23.23
C ASN A 1093 -11.39 -44.74 21.80
N THR A 1094 -10.16 -44.91 21.28
CA THR A 1094 -9.93 -45.27 19.86
C THR A 1094 -9.70 -46.77 19.65
N VAL A 1095 -9.08 -47.45 20.62
CA VAL A 1095 -8.75 -48.87 20.49
C VAL A 1095 -9.99 -49.77 20.60
N ASP A 1096 -9.88 -50.98 20.05
CA ASP A 1096 -10.93 -52.00 20.17
C ASP A 1096 -11.18 -52.31 21.67
N PRO A 1097 -12.44 -52.43 22.14
CA PRO A 1097 -12.75 -52.70 23.54
C PRO A 1097 -12.11 -53.96 24.13
N THR A 1098 -11.67 -54.90 23.28
CA THR A 1098 -10.93 -56.11 23.70
C THR A 1098 -9.43 -55.89 23.90
N SER A 1099 -8.89 -54.73 23.49
CA SER A 1099 -7.48 -54.38 23.66
C SER A 1099 -7.21 -53.81 25.05
N LYS A 1100 -6.24 -54.39 25.77
CA LYS A 1100 -5.88 -53.88 27.10
C LYS A 1100 -4.88 -52.74 26.99
N VAL A 1101 -5.30 -51.53 27.34
CA VAL A 1101 -4.41 -50.36 27.46
C VAL A 1101 -3.84 -50.27 28.88
N VAL A 1102 -2.52 -50.37 29.01
CA VAL A 1102 -1.81 -50.20 30.28
C VAL A 1102 -1.10 -48.85 30.26
N TYR A 1103 -1.38 -48.02 31.27
CA TYR A 1103 -0.68 -46.76 31.48
C TYR A 1103 0.36 -46.91 32.58
N ASN A 1104 1.60 -46.50 32.28
CA ASN A 1104 2.65 -46.30 33.27
C ASN A 1104 3.47 -45.08 32.84
N GLU A 1105 3.54 -44.05 33.67
CA GLU A 1105 4.17 -42.78 33.32
C GLU A 1105 5.67 -42.92 33.03
N ASN A 1106 6.41 -43.68 33.84
CA ASN A 1106 7.85 -43.88 33.71
C ASN A 1106 8.22 -45.36 33.99
N PRO A 1107 7.89 -46.28 33.07
CA PRO A 1107 8.21 -47.69 33.26
C PRO A 1107 9.71 -47.93 33.14
N ASP A 1108 10.24 -48.81 33.99
CA ASP A 1108 11.57 -49.39 33.79
C ASP A 1108 11.54 -50.45 32.66
N ALA A 1109 12.73 -50.82 32.18
CA ALA A 1109 12.85 -51.78 31.08
C ALA A 1109 12.32 -53.19 31.43
N GLU A 1110 12.34 -53.59 32.70
CA GLU A 1110 11.87 -54.91 33.15
C GLU A 1110 10.34 -55.01 33.08
N PHE A 1111 9.64 -53.96 33.51
CA PHE A 1111 8.20 -53.82 33.35
C PHE A 1111 7.79 -53.91 31.88
N VAL A 1112 8.50 -53.18 31.00
CA VAL A 1112 8.18 -53.19 29.55
C VAL A 1112 8.39 -54.58 28.95
N LYS A 1113 9.48 -55.27 29.33
CA LYS A 1113 9.82 -56.60 28.81
C LYS A 1113 8.83 -57.68 29.28
N SER A 1114 8.40 -57.62 30.54
CA SER A 1114 7.50 -58.61 31.15
C SER A 1114 6.02 -58.39 30.79
N GLY A 1115 5.63 -57.18 30.35
CA GLY A 1115 4.23 -56.82 30.09
C GLY A 1115 3.61 -57.37 28.81
N GLY A 1116 4.40 -57.99 27.91
CA GLY A 1116 3.88 -58.61 26.68
C GLY A 1116 3.20 -57.63 25.72
N PHE A 1117 3.69 -56.39 25.64
CA PHE A 1117 3.10 -55.33 24.85
C PHE A 1117 3.29 -55.54 23.34
N SER A 1118 2.23 -55.38 22.56
CA SER A 1118 2.27 -55.45 21.09
C SER A 1118 3.03 -54.26 20.50
N TYR A 1119 2.87 -53.08 21.10
CA TYR A 1119 3.60 -51.85 20.81
C TYR A 1119 3.41 -50.87 21.98
N ALA A 1120 4.20 -49.80 21.98
CA ALA A 1120 4.10 -48.72 22.96
C ALA A 1120 3.91 -47.34 22.30
N ILE A 1121 3.19 -46.45 22.98
CA ILE A 1121 3.07 -45.03 22.65
C ILE A 1121 3.68 -44.25 23.82
N VAL A 1122 4.79 -43.57 23.58
CA VAL A 1122 5.52 -42.77 24.57
C VAL A 1122 5.28 -41.30 24.28
N VAL A 1123 4.65 -40.58 25.22
CA VAL A 1123 4.31 -39.16 25.07
C VAL A 1123 5.14 -38.35 26.07
N VAL A 1124 6.08 -37.58 25.56
CA VAL A 1124 7.06 -36.80 26.34
C VAL A 1124 7.26 -35.43 25.69
N GLY A 1125 7.86 -34.48 26.41
CA GLY A 1125 7.90 -33.13 25.89
C GLY A 1125 8.38 -32.05 26.86
N GLU A 1126 8.24 -30.79 26.45
CA GLU A 1126 8.50 -29.63 27.29
C GLU A 1126 7.36 -29.43 28.32
N HIS A 1127 7.66 -28.88 29.49
CA HIS A 1127 6.63 -28.35 30.39
C HIS A 1127 6.10 -27.00 29.86
N PRO A 1128 4.90 -26.55 30.30
CA PRO A 1128 4.42 -25.20 29.97
C PRO A 1128 5.39 -24.09 30.38
N TYR A 1129 5.58 -23.12 29.47
CA TYR A 1129 6.39 -21.92 29.66
C TYR A 1129 5.80 -20.74 28.89
N ALA A 1130 6.30 -19.55 29.19
CA ALA A 1130 6.13 -18.32 28.42
C ALA A 1130 7.49 -17.60 28.35
N GLU A 1131 7.54 -16.29 28.04
CA GLU A 1131 8.78 -15.52 28.07
C GLU A 1131 9.56 -15.62 29.39
N THR A 1132 10.87 -15.34 29.32
CA THR A 1132 11.85 -15.43 30.42
C THR A 1132 12.14 -16.85 30.89
N LYS A 1133 11.14 -17.57 31.44
CA LYS A 1133 11.29 -18.98 31.85
C LYS A 1133 11.49 -19.91 30.65
N GLY A 1134 10.86 -19.58 29.53
CA GLY A 1134 10.96 -20.33 28.28
C GLY A 1134 12.22 -20.05 27.48
N ASP A 1135 12.98 -19.00 27.79
CA ASP A 1135 14.25 -18.75 27.11
C ASP A 1135 15.24 -19.82 27.58
N ASN A 1136 15.60 -20.73 26.67
CA ASN A 1136 16.31 -21.96 27.03
C ASN A 1136 17.40 -22.25 26.01
N LEU A 1137 18.66 -22.15 26.46
CA LEU A 1137 19.84 -22.36 25.62
C LEU A 1137 20.10 -23.85 25.31
N ASN A 1138 19.56 -24.77 26.11
CA ASN A 1138 19.86 -26.20 26.02
C ASN A 1138 18.83 -26.98 25.18
N LEU A 1139 17.58 -26.51 25.14
CA LEU A 1139 16.47 -27.10 24.36
C LEU A 1139 16.31 -28.63 24.51
N THR A 1140 16.65 -29.18 25.67
CA THR A 1140 16.43 -30.59 26.02
C THR A 1140 15.09 -30.79 26.70
N ILE A 1141 14.42 -31.92 26.43
CA ILE A 1141 13.22 -32.31 27.20
C ILE A 1141 13.60 -32.74 28.64
N PRO A 1142 12.79 -32.39 29.66
CA PRO A 1142 13.04 -32.75 31.06
C PRO A 1142 12.94 -34.26 31.32
N GLU A 1143 13.60 -34.71 32.40
CA GLU A 1143 13.40 -36.07 32.95
C GLU A 1143 12.14 -36.13 33.85
N PRO A 1144 11.41 -37.27 33.91
CA PRO A 1144 11.67 -38.53 33.21
C PRO A 1144 11.10 -38.54 31.78
N GLY A 1145 11.95 -38.31 30.79
CA GLY A 1145 11.59 -38.18 29.38
C GLY A 1145 12.56 -38.98 28.53
N PRO A 1146 13.83 -38.55 28.45
CA PRO A 1146 14.91 -39.35 27.89
C PRO A 1146 15.01 -40.77 28.47
N SER A 1147 14.88 -40.93 29.79
CA SER A 1147 14.91 -42.24 30.44
C SER A 1147 13.74 -43.12 29.97
N THR A 1148 12.55 -42.53 29.87
CA THR A 1148 11.33 -43.22 29.44
C THR A 1148 11.43 -43.68 27.99
N ILE A 1149 11.93 -42.82 27.08
CA ILE A 1149 12.18 -43.21 25.68
C ILE A 1149 13.15 -44.39 25.64
N THR A 1150 14.26 -44.31 26.38
CA THR A 1150 15.30 -45.34 26.38
C THR A 1150 14.77 -46.69 26.89
N ASN A 1151 14.07 -46.69 28.03
CA ASN A 1151 13.56 -47.91 28.66
C ASN A 1151 12.48 -48.60 27.80
N VAL A 1152 11.59 -47.81 27.20
CA VAL A 1152 10.46 -48.35 26.42
C VAL A 1152 10.90 -48.75 25.02
N CYS A 1153 11.49 -47.83 24.26
CA CYS A 1153 11.87 -48.04 22.86
C CYS A 1153 13.05 -49.00 22.69
N GLY A 1154 13.87 -49.16 23.73
CA GLY A 1154 14.89 -50.21 23.76
C GLY A 1154 14.32 -51.63 23.87
N THR A 1155 13.06 -51.77 24.26
CA THR A 1155 12.46 -53.06 24.67
C THR A 1155 11.30 -53.48 23.76
N VAL A 1156 10.44 -52.56 23.34
CA VAL A 1156 9.28 -52.81 22.48
C VAL A 1156 9.20 -51.76 21.38
N LYS A 1157 8.65 -52.12 20.21
CA LYS A 1157 8.41 -51.16 19.12
C LYS A 1157 7.59 -49.99 19.64
N CYS A 1158 8.13 -48.79 19.49
CA CYS A 1158 7.53 -47.61 20.10
C CYS A 1158 7.24 -46.50 19.07
N VAL A 1159 6.16 -45.75 19.33
CA VAL A 1159 5.93 -44.44 18.75
C VAL A 1159 6.24 -43.40 19.82
N VAL A 1160 7.14 -42.46 19.54
CA VAL A 1160 7.38 -41.30 20.41
C VAL A 1160 6.60 -40.10 19.87
N VAL A 1161 5.73 -39.55 20.70
CA VAL A 1161 4.98 -38.32 20.44
C VAL A 1161 5.61 -37.21 21.27
N VAL A 1162 6.23 -36.24 20.60
CA VAL A 1162 6.91 -35.12 21.24
C VAL A 1162 5.97 -33.92 21.33
N VAL A 1163 5.59 -33.55 22.56
CA VAL A 1163 4.78 -32.37 22.88
C VAL A 1163 5.73 -31.20 23.20
N SER A 1164 5.83 -30.22 22.32
CA SER A 1164 6.84 -29.14 22.45
C SER A 1164 6.39 -27.86 21.76
N GLY A 1165 6.83 -26.71 22.24
CA GLY A 1165 6.53 -25.43 21.60
C GLY A 1165 7.41 -25.14 20.37
N ARG A 1166 8.42 -25.99 20.13
CA ARG A 1166 9.54 -25.73 19.22
C ARG A 1166 10.34 -27.01 18.98
N PRO A 1167 11.24 -27.04 17.99
CA PRO A 1167 12.24 -28.09 17.88
C PRO A 1167 13.09 -28.23 19.15
N VAL A 1168 13.33 -29.47 19.57
CA VAL A 1168 14.10 -29.83 20.77
C VAL A 1168 15.17 -30.88 20.45
N VAL A 1169 16.15 -31.05 21.35
CA VAL A 1169 17.19 -32.09 21.24
C VAL A 1169 16.53 -33.46 21.34
N ILE A 1170 16.41 -34.15 20.19
CA ILE A 1170 15.88 -35.51 20.09
C ILE A 1170 16.87 -36.50 19.46
N GLN A 1171 17.91 -35.97 18.79
CA GLN A 1171 18.89 -36.74 18.01
C GLN A 1171 19.45 -37.99 18.73
N PRO A 1172 19.82 -37.94 20.03
CA PRO A 1172 20.38 -39.11 20.73
C PRO A 1172 19.46 -40.33 20.76
N TYR A 1173 18.15 -40.13 20.65
CA TYR A 1173 17.14 -41.18 20.78
C TYR A 1173 16.57 -41.64 19.44
N VAL A 1174 16.79 -40.90 18.35
CA VAL A 1174 16.19 -41.19 17.03
C VAL A 1174 16.48 -42.63 16.56
N ALA A 1175 17.63 -43.20 16.92
CA ALA A 1175 18.01 -44.56 16.53
C ALA A 1175 17.14 -45.65 17.19
N SER A 1176 16.71 -45.47 18.44
CA SER A 1176 15.88 -46.44 19.17
C SER A 1176 14.39 -46.30 18.88
N ILE A 1177 13.95 -45.17 18.32
CA ILE A 1177 12.54 -44.88 18.07
C ILE A 1177 12.08 -45.48 16.74
N GLU A 1178 11.01 -46.29 16.71
CA GLU A 1178 10.43 -46.77 15.45
C GLU A 1178 9.66 -45.69 14.70
N ALA A 1179 8.78 -44.95 15.37
CA ALA A 1179 8.09 -43.81 14.76
C ALA A 1179 8.18 -42.56 15.65
N LEU A 1180 8.42 -41.39 15.06
CA LEU A 1180 8.59 -40.13 15.76
C LEU A 1180 7.58 -39.11 15.22
N VAL A 1181 6.77 -38.54 16.11
CA VAL A 1181 5.75 -37.54 15.78
C VAL A 1181 6.04 -36.26 16.55
N ALA A 1182 6.16 -35.14 15.85
CA ALA A 1182 6.10 -33.83 16.46
C ALA A 1182 4.63 -33.42 16.59
N ALA A 1183 4.14 -33.37 17.83
CA ALA A 1183 2.75 -33.00 18.12
C ALA A 1183 2.57 -31.51 18.44
N TRP A 1184 3.68 -30.79 18.57
CA TRP A 1184 3.71 -29.39 19.01
C TRP A 1184 3.02 -29.23 20.37
N LEU A 1185 2.24 -28.17 20.56
CA LEU A 1185 1.31 -28.01 21.68
C LEU A 1185 -0.13 -28.15 21.15
N PRO A 1186 -0.71 -29.36 21.12
CA PRO A 1186 -1.96 -29.62 20.39
C PRO A 1186 -3.23 -29.03 21.04
N GLY A 1187 -3.18 -28.49 22.26
CA GLY A 1187 -4.39 -27.91 22.89
C GLY A 1187 -5.29 -28.96 23.52
N SER A 1188 -6.61 -28.70 23.61
CA SER A 1188 -7.51 -29.50 24.46
C SER A 1188 -7.94 -30.84 23.86
N GLU A 1189 -7.77 -31.05 22.55
CA GLU A 1189 -8.41 -32.15 21.82
C GLU A 1189 -7.42 -33.26 21.44
N GLY A 1190 -6.93 -33.99 22.44
CA GLY A 1190 -5.97 -35.09 22.26
C GLY A 1190 -6.46 -36.22 21.35
N GLN A 1191 -7.77 -36.28 21.07
CA GLN A 1191 -8.36 -37.20 20.10
C GLN A 1191 -7.78 -37.00 18.69
N GLY A 1192 -7.39 -35.79 18.32
CA GLY A 1192 -6.73 -35.55 17.03
C GLY A 1192 -5.38 -36.25 16.90
N VAL A 1193 -4.68 -36.52 18.01
CA VAL A 1193 -3.45 -37.32 18.02
C VAL A 1193 -3.76 -38.78 17.74
N ALA A 1194 -4.75 -39.35 18.44
CA ALA A 1194 -5.14 -40.74 18.25
C ALA A 1194 -5.67 -41.01 16.81
N ASP A 1195 -6.44 -40.07 16.24
CA ASP A 1195 -7.00 -40.19 14.90
C ASP A 1195 -5.95 -40.53 13.82
N VAL A 1196 -4.76 -39.91 13.87
CA VAL A 1196 -3.70 -40.18 12.89
C VAL A 1196 -2.79 -41.34 13.31
N LEU A 1197 -2.61 -41.58 14.61
CA LEU A 1197 -1.83 -42.72 15.09
C LEU A 1197 -2.48 -44.06 14.72
N PHE A 1198 -3.80 -44.15 14.78
CA PHE A 1198 -4.57 -45.35 14.46
C PHE A 1198 -5.15 -45.36 13.04
N GLY A 1199 -4.84 -44.36 12.22
CA GLY A 1199 -5.15 -44.34 10.79
C GLY A 1199 -6.60 -44.02 10.44
N ASP A 1200 -7.37 -43.38 11.34
CA ASP A 1200 -8.65 -42.77 10.95
C ASP A 1200 -8.43 -41.65 9.93
N PHE A 1201 -7.30 -40.96 10.05
CA PHE A 1201 -6.81 -39.98 9.10
C PHE A 1201 -5.31 -40.18 8.82
N GLY A 1202 -4.85 -39.69 7.68
CA GLY A 1202 -3.43 -39.70 7.33
C GLY A 1202 -2.67 -38.50 7.92
N PHE A 1203 -1.38 -38.67 8.24
CA PHE A 1203 -0.49 -37.56 8.54
C PHE A 1203 -0.32 -36.66 7.32
N THR A 1204 -0.49 -35.34 7.51
CA THR A 1204 -0.36 -34.33 6.45
C THR A 1204 0.48 -33.13 6.85
N GLY A 1205 0.77 -32.97 8.15
CA GLY A 1205 1.55 -31.84 8.66
C GLY A 1205 2.97 -31.81 8.10
N LYS A 1206 3.51 -30.60 7.97
CA LYS A 1206 4.88 -30.31 7.58
C LYS A 1206 5.51 -29.40 8.62
N LEU A 1207 6.82 -29.54 8.82
CA LEU A 1207 7.58 -28.69 9.74
C LEU A 1207 7.48 -27.22 9.30
N SER A 1208 7.04 -26.36 10.21
CA SER A 1208 7.08 -24.89 10.07
C SER A 1208 8.35 -24.28 10.67
N PHE A 1209 9.21 -25.11 11.26
CA PHE A 1209 10.51 -24.74 11.82
C PHE A 1209 11.56 -25.78 11.43
N THR A 1210 12.79 -25.33 11.26
CA THR A 1210 13.95 -26.20 11.05
C THR A 1210 14.24 -26.98 12.33
N TRP A 1211 14.35 -28.32 12.24
CA TRP A 1211 14.76 -29.14 13.37
C TRP A 1211 16.28 -29.31 13.38
N PHE A 1212 16.95 -28.76 14.38
CA PHE A 1212 18.42 -28.82 14.51
C PHE A 1212 18.90 -30.19 15.02
N LYS A 1213 20.17 -30.51 14.76
CA LYS A 1213 20.86 -31.70 15.30
C LYS A 1213 21.39 -31.44 16.72
N THR A 1214 22.05 -30.30 16.90
CA THR A 1214 22.57 -29.82 18.19
C THR A 1214 22.28 -28.33 18.34
N VAL A 1215 22.18 -27.85 19.59
CA VAL A 1215 21.90 -26.43 19.85
C VAL A 1215 23.01 -25.49 19.40
N ASP A 1216 24.25 -25.99 19.26
CA ASP A 1216 25.40 -25.22 18.76
C ASP A 1216 25.23 -24.73 17.31
N GLN A 1217 24.27 -25.30 16.57
CA GLN A 1217 23.95 -24.85 15.22
C GLN A 1217 23.13 -23.54 15.21
N LEU A 1218 22.56 -23.12 16.33
CA LEU A 1218 21.58 -22.03 16.37
C LEU A 1218 22.25 -20.64 16.47
N PRO A 1219 21.72 -19.61 15.77
CA PRO A 1219 20.57 -19.66 14.87
C PRO A 1219 20.92 -20.30 13.50
N MET A 1220 20.00 -21.11 12.99
CA MET A 1220 20.11 -21.76 11.67
C MET A 1220 18.73 -21.87 11.04
N HIS A 1221 18.59 -21.34 9.83
CA HIS A 1221 17.32 -21.30 9.11
C HIS A 1221 17.47 -21.72 7.66
N VAL A 1222 16.34 -22.05 7.05
CA VAL A 1222 16.27 -22.28 5.62
C VAL A 1222 16.90 -21.11 4.84
N GLY A 1223 17.82 -21.43 3.92
CA GLY A 1223 18.53 -20.46 3.10
C GLY A 1223 19.86 -19.96 3.67
N ASP A 1224 20.21 -20.29 4.92
CA ASP A 1224 21.51 -19.96 5.47
C ASP A 1224 22.64 -20.79 4.82
N PRO A 1225 23.85 -20.23 4.63
CA PRO A 1225 24.97 -20.97 4.02
C PRO A 1225 25.39 -22.22 4.81
N HIS A 1226 25.21 -22.23 6.13
CA HIS A 1226 25.56 -23.32 7.04
C HIS A 1226 24.37 -24.23 7.39
N TYR A 1227 23.34 -24.27 6.55
CA TYR A 1227 22.11 -25.01 6.80
C TYR A 1227 22.32 -26.54 6.78
N ASP A 1228 22.43 -27.15 7.97
CA ASP A 1228 22.62 -28.59 8.20
C ASP A 1228 21.62 -29.17 9.23
N PRO A 1229 20.32 -29.24 8.89
CA PRO A 1229 19.29 -29.65 9.83
C PRO A 1229 19.24 -31.17 10.07
N LEU A 1230 18.66 -31.57 11.21
CA LEU A 1230 18.20 -32.94 11.42
C LEU A 1230 16.98 -33.24 10.54
N PHE A 1231 16.00 -32.33 10.56
CA PHE A 1231 14.86 -32.33 9.64
C PHE A 1231 14.67 -30.92 9.08
N PRO A 1232 14.73 -30.72 7.75
CA PRO A 1232 14.61 -29.39 7.18
C PRO A 1232 13.20 -28.82 7.32
N LEU A 1233 13.06 -27.49 7.26
CA LEU A 1233 11.78 -26.82 7.07
C LEU A 1233 10.97 -27.48 5.93
N GLY A 1234 9.67 -27.67 6.14
CA GLY A 1234 8.77 -28.32 5.19
C GLY A 1234 8.85 -29.85 5.17
N PHE A 1235 9.71 -30.47 5.99
CA PHE A 1235 9.76 -31.92 6.12
C PHE A 1235 8.52 -32.49 6.83
N GLY A 1236 8.11 -33.70 6.48
CA GLY A 1236 7.01 -34.43 7.12
C GLY A 1236 6.57 -35.59 6.26
N LEU A 1237 6.63 -36.80 6.81
CA LEU A 1237 6.14 -38.01 6.17
C LEU A 1237 4.61 -38.04 6.19
N THR A 1238 4.02 -38.80 5.28
CA THR A 1238 2.57 -38.96 5.16
C THR A 1238 2.18 -40.41 5.38
N THR A 1239 0.98 -40.63 5.93
CA THR A 1239 0.33 -41.96 5.94
C THR A 1239 -0.98 -41.89 5.17
N GLN A 1240 -1.45 -43.04 4.69
CA GLN A 1240 -2.81 -43.16 4.15
C GLN A 1240 -3.75 -43.59 5.28
N PRO A 1241 -5.02 -43.16 5.26
CA PRO A 1241 -6.03 -43.73 6.17
C PRO A 1241 -6.07 -45.25 6.03
N ALA A 1242 -6.21 -45.94 7.16
CA ALA A 1242 -6.40 -47.39 7.14
C ALA A 1242 -7.71 -47.69 6.40
N LYS A 1243 -7.69 -48.64 5.45
CA LYS A 1243 -8.94 -49.12 4.83
C LYS A 1243 -9.83 -49.66 5.95
N ALA A 1244 -11.08 -49.19 6.02
CA ALA A 1244 -12.07 -49.72 6.95
C ALA A 1244 -12.11 -51.25 6.84
N GLN A 1245 -11.69 -51.94 7.89
CA GLN A 1245 -11.79 -53.39 8.04
C GLN A 1245 -13.08 -53.75 8.74
#